data_AF-E9HUY7-F1
#
_entry.id   AF-E9HUY7-F1
#
_cell.length_a   1.000
_cell.length_b   1.000
_cell.length_c   1.000
_cell.angle_alpha   90.00
_cell.angle_beta   90.00
_cell.angle_gamma   90.00
#
_symmetry.space_group_name_H-M   'P 1'
#
loop_
_entity.id
_entity.type
_entity.pdbx_description
1 polymer ?
#
loop_
_entity_poly.entity_id
_entity_poly.type
_entity_poly.pdbx_seq_one_letter_code
_entity_poly.pdbx_strand_id
1 'polypeptide(L)'
;MPPRRELTREEKDEKNRKAREKRSLEDPQAKEVRLAAQREKAKFVREEKRRRLNPEDVQAAKNLKAQRAREDRQAEGPDERALRQRLDADRKRVARASETDVEHQTRLLDQRIRQQLLRQEETEEDDRARLLAEAERQAGLLQAEQNRARLQAEAERRAGLLQAEENRVRLQTEADRQAALRQQEAASILRVMNQRPPSDRSRVALANDAVAERPARQQHQAGKAAVGNRETPEEQRARLQSQAIRMRILRQDESEEERSARLRDQAVSHYGKKLYRTRNRKQRNQLGYANRLCGKVPCVAKNRKEKAARLREEALRQSSLRNEESEAEKSARLGAQSLRQSSLRNEELEAEKVARLREQSLRQRCLRNQEIEAENAARLRDQLVRQEGLRDNETEESNLSRLQDQSSRQEVVREKETTTERIERAISDRFRQQVNVFDEIEQEGRVEHSDFMADYRATENEEETAMRREEDRLRTELRRELEEQRERENEELRARDALDHGEINPIENEEDEALRLQLMTERDRRGNPRTHRQACKEIVAEDRVHLHDCGDLTKICSECDAKHFAKEMPKDKKFQQCCAKGNVILPPAKTCPEPLASLLQNRHPKSKHFMKQIRNYNSAHAFASMGANFSPPPGRGPTCVRIHGQIYHQTTPLGY
;
A
#
# COMPACT_ATOMS: atom_id res chain seq x y z
N MET A 1 -81.85 8.29 -40.16
CA MET A 1 -81.41 9.25 -39.12
C MET A 1 -81.50 10.64 -39.72
N PRO A 2 -82.20 11.60 -39.10
CA PRO A 2 -82.27 12.96 -39.64
C PRO A 2 -80.87 13.61 -39.64
N PRO A 3 -80.57 14.52 -40.59
CA PRO A 3 -79.27 15.18 -40.67
C PRO A 3 -79.01 15.99 -39.39
N ARG A 4 -77.84 15.78 -38.78
CA ARG A 4 -77.41 16.53 -37.60
C ARG A 4 -77.29 18.01 -37.99
N ARG A 5 -78.11 18.87 -37.38
CA ARG A 5 -77.98 20.33 -37.46
C ARG A 5 -76.54 20.72 -37.07
N GLU A 6 -75.83 21.39 -37.99
CA GLU A 6 -74.49 21.90 -37.72
C GLU A 6 -74.58 23.14 -36.83
N LEU A 7 -73.84 23.13 -35.71
CA LEU A 7 -73.74 24.28 -34.82
C LEU A 7 -72.96 25.40 -35.52
N THR A 8 -73.48 26.62 -35.44
CA THR A 8 -72.79 27.84 -35.87
C THR A 8 -71.50 28.06 -35.04
N ARG A 9 -70.56 28.88 -35.54
CA ARG A 9 -69.29 29.15 -34.83
C ARG A 9 -69.53 29.73 -33.43
N GLU A 10 -70.47 30.66 -33.31
CA GLU A 10 -70.86 31.28 -32.05
C GLU A 10 -71.45 30.25 -31.07
N GLU A 11 -72.32 29.36 -31.53
CA GLU A 11 -72.86 28.27 -30.70
C GLU A 11 -71.77 27.27 -30.24
N LYS A 12 -70.73 27.04 -31.08
CA LYS A 12 -69.58 26.19 -30.71
C LYS A 12 -68.70 26.86 -29.66
N ASP A 13 -68.44 28.17 -29.80
CA ASP A 13 -67.61 28.92 -28.87
C ASP A 13 -68.31 29.10 -27.51
N GLU A 14 -69.62 29.35 -27.52
CA GLU A 14 -70.45 29.37 -26.31
C GLU A 14 -70.43 28.02 -25.59
N LYS A 15 -70.54 26.92 -26.34
CA LYS A 15 -70.44 25.56 -25.80
C LYS A 15 -69.05 25.27 -25.23
N ASN A 16 -68.00 25.75 -25.88
CA ASN A 16 -66.62 25.62 -25.42
C ASN A 16 -66.35 26.44 -24.16
N ARG A 17 -66.91 27.66 -24.08
CA ARG A 17 -66.83 28.53 -22.90
C ARG A 17 -67.52 27.89 -21.69
N LYS A 18 -68.78 27.46 -21.84
CA LYS A 18 -69.52 26.72 -20.81
C LYS A 18 -68.79 25.44 -20.37
N ALA A 19 -68.15 24.74 -21.31
CA ALA A 19 -67.34 23.57 -20.99
C ALA A 19 -66.01 23.92 -20.28
N ARG A 20 -65.44 25.12 -20.48
CA ARG A 20 -64.26 25.59 -19.73
C ARG A 20 -64.64 26.01 -18.31
N GLU A 21 -65.73 26.75 -18.14
CA GLU A 21 -66.28 27.15 -16.84
C GLU A 21 -66.67 25.93 -15.99
N LYS A 22 -67.31 24.92 -16.61
CA LYS A 22 -67.60 23.65 -15.93
C LYS A 22 -66.33 22.88 -15.52
N ARG A 23 -65.23 23.04 -16.27
CA ARG A 23 -63.93 22.42 -15.95
C ARG A 23 -63.12 23.21 -14.92
N SER A 24 -63.36 24.51 -14.75
CA SER A 24 -62.72 25.31 -13.70
C SER A 24 -63.35 25.11 -12.32
N LEU A 25 -64.62 24.69 -12.27
CA LEU A 25 -65.34 24.33 -11.04
C LEU A 25 -65.28 22.81 -10.73
N GLU A 26 -64.50 22.05 -11.50
CA GLU A 26 -64.36 20.60 -11.37
C GLU A 26 -63.46 20.26 -10.17
N ASP A 27 -63.92 19.36 -9.31
CA ASP A 27 -63.15 18.84 -8.17
C ASP A 27 -61.80 18.23 -8.62
N PRO A 28 -60.69 18.42 -7.88
CA PRO A 28 -59.38 17.92 -8.30
C PRO A 28 -59.33 16.41 -8.57
N GLN A 29 -60.03 15.59 -7.79
CA GLN A 29 -60.08 14.14 -8.00
C GLN A 29 -60.89 13.79 -9.26
N ALA A 30 -62.03 14.46 -9.46
CA ALA A 30 -62.84 14.28 -10.68
C ALA A 30 -62.08 14.70 -11.95
N LYS A 31 -61.31 15.80 -11.88
CA LYS A 31 -60.44 16.28 -12.96
C LYS A 31 -59.35 15.27 -13.30
N GLU A 32 -58.75 14.65 -12.29
CA GLU A 32 -57.72 13.62 -12.48
C GLU A 32 -58.30 12.37 -13.14
N VAL A 33 -59.45 11.88 -12.69
CA VAL A 33 -60.15 10.74 -13.32
C VAL A 33 -60.50 11.01 -14.79
N ARG A 34 -60.98 12.22 -15.11
CA ARG A 34 -61.26 12.61 -16.50
C ARG A 34 -59.99 12.68 -17.36
N LEU A 35 -58.91 13.26 -16.82
CA LEU A 35 -57.62 13.33 -17.51
C LEU A 35 -57.01 11.94 -17.69
N ALA A 36 -57.15 11.05 -16.71
CA ALA A 36 -56.75 9.65 -16.81
C ALA A 36 -57.55 8.93 -17.91
N ALA A 37 -58.88 9.09 -17.96
CA ALA A 37 -59.71 8.53 -19.02
C ALA A 37 -59.38 9.09 -20.41
N GLN A 38 -59.00 10.37 -20.51
CA GLN A 38 -58.51 10.95 -21.77
C GLN A 38 -57.14 10.41 -22.17
N ARG A 39 -56.23 10.20 -21.21
CA ARG A 39 -54.93 9.56 -21.44
C ARG A 39 -55.12 8.13 -21.93
N GLU A 40 -56.03 7.37 -21.34
CA GLU A 40 -56.36 6.00 -21.78
C GLU A 40 -56.98 5.96 -23.18
N LYS A 41 -57.93 6.86 -23.49
CA LYS A 41 -58.46 6.98 -24.86
C LYS A 41 -57.37 7.36 -25.87
N ALA A 42 -56.47 8.27 -25.52
CA ALA A 42 -55.36 8.66 -26.38
C ALA A 42 -54.35 7.52 -26.56
N LYS A 43 -54.09 6.70 -25.54
CA LYS A 43 -53.28 5.48 -25.64
C LYS A 43 -53.91 4.49 -26.60
N PHE A 44 -55.20 4.19 -26.42
CA PHE A 44 -55.95 3.29 -27.30
C PHE A 44 -55.86 3.73 -28.77
N VAL A 45 -56.12 5.00 -29.07
CA VAL A 45 -56.05 5.53 -30.44
C VAL A 45 -54.62 5.47 -31.01
N ARG A 46 -53.60 5.77 -30.19
CA ARG A 46 -52.20 5.64 -30.62
C ARG A 46 -51.82 4.20 -30.90
N GLU A 47 -52.27 3.27 -30.07
CA GLU A 47 -51.99 1.85 -30.21
C GLU A 47 -52.71 1.26 -31.43
N GLU A 48 -53.97 1.64 -31.64
CA GLU A 48 -54.73 1.29 -32.83
C GLU A 48 -54.07 1.84 -34.11
N LYS A 49 -53.59 3.08 -34.09
CA LYS A 49 -52.80 3.65 -35.19
C LYS A 49 -51.48 2.91 -35.40
N ARG A 50 -50.81 2.47 -34.32
CA ARG A 50 -49.57 1.68 -34.37
C ARG A 50 -49.81 0.29 -34.95
N ARG A 51 -50.98 -0.32 -34.68
CA ARG A 51 -51.41 -1.62 -35.25
C ARG A 51 -51.75 -1.54 -36.74
N ARG A 52 -52.21 -0.38 -37.23
CA ARG A 52 -52.53 -0.14 -38.65
C ARG A 52 -51.31 0.21 -39.52
N LEU A 53 -50.16 0.53 -38.91
CA LEU A 53 -48.93 0.89 -39.62
C LEU A 53 -48.07 -0.37 -39.81
N ASN A 54 -47.59 -0.60 -41.02
CA ASN A 54 -46.63 -1.66 -41.30
C ASN A 54 -45.32 -1.35 -40.52
N PRO A 55 -44.81 -2.27 -39.68
CA PRO A 55 -43.56 -2.07 -38.94
C PRO A 55 -42.37 -1.70 -39.83
N GLU A 56 -42.32 -2.22 -41.06
CA GLU A 56 -41.25 -1.96 -42.02
C GLU A 56 -41.25 -0.51 -42.51
N ASP A 57 -42.41 0.04 -42.87
CA ASP A 57 -42.54 1.44 -43.31
C ASP A 57 -42.18 2.42 -42.18
N VAL A 58 -42.55 2.07 -40.94
CA VAL A 58 -42.19 2.85 -39.74
C VAL A 58 -40.68 2.82 -39.52
N GLN A 59 -40.03 1.66 -39.73
CA GLN A 59 -38.59 1.53 -39.59
C GLN A 59 -37.85 2.26 -40.73
N ALA A 60 -38.34 2.17 -41.97
CA ALA A 60 -37.82 2.91 -43.12
C ALA A 60 -37.90 4.43 -42.90
N ALA A 61 -39.02 4.94 -42.39
CA ALA A 61 -39.17 6.35 -42.05
C ALA A 61 -38.21 6.81 -40.94
N LYS A 62 -37.95 5.96 -39.93
CA LYS A 62 -36.94 6.23 -38.89
C LYS A 62 -35.53 6.26 -39.47
N ASN A 63 -35.19 5.30 -40.34
CA ASN A 63 -33.90 5.22 -41.00
C ASN A 63 -33.65 6.46 -41.87
N LEU A 64 -34.65 6.88 -42.66
CA LEU A 64 -34.57 8.09 -43.50
C LEU A 64 -34.38 9.36 -42.65
N LYS A 65 -35.10 9.48 -41.52
CA LYS A 65 -34.92 10.61 -40.61
C LYS A 65 -33.54 10.61 -39.95
N ALA A 66 -33.03 9.44 -39.59
CA ALA A 66 -31.68 9.30 -39.04
C ALA A 66 -30.60 9.63 -40.07
N GLN A 67 -30.82 9.28 -41.34
CA GLN A 67 -29.94 9.61 -42.45
C GLN A 67 -29.86 11.11 -42.68
N ARG A 68 -31.00 11.80 -42.81
CA ARG A 68 -31.04 13.27 -42.96
C ARG A 68 -30.32 13.97 -41.80
N ALA A 69 -30.54 13.52 -40.56
CA ALA A 69 -29.83 14.08 -39.40
C ALA A 69 -28.31 13.78 -39.40
N ARG A 70 -27.83 12.74 -40.10
CA ARG A 70 -26.39 12.50 -40.30
C ARG A 70 -25.84 13.45 -41.37
N GLU A 71 -26.56 13.64 -42.46
CA GLU A 71 -26.20 14.56 -43.55
C GLU A 71 -26.12 16.00 -43.03
N ASP A 72 -27.12 16.46 -42.27
CA ASP A 72 -27.11 17.78 -41.62
C ASP A 72 -25.87 17.95 -40.71
N ARG A 73 -25.53 16.93 -39.90
CA ARG A 73 -24.35 16.95 -39.02
C ARG A 73 -23.01 16.94 -39.77
N GLN A 74 -22.97 16.36 -40.97
CA GLN A 74 -21.78 16.36 -41.83
C GLN A 74 -21.60 17.72 -42.51
N ALA A 75 -22.71 18.43 -42.79
CA ALA A 75 -22.69 19.78 -43.34
C ALA A 75 -22.41 20.87 -42.29
N GLU A 76 -22.51 20.58 -40.98
CA GLU A 76 -22.20 21.52 -39.89
C GLU A 76 -20.74 22.03 -39.94
N GLY A 77 -20.59 23.35 -39.98
CA GLY A 77 -19.31 24.02 -39.77
C GLY A 77 -18.79 23.85 -38.33
N PRO A 78 -17.49 24.14 -38.06
CA PRO A 78 -16.87 23.91 -36.75
C PRO A 78 -17.53 24.71 -35.61
N ASP A 79 -17.91 25.97 -35.85
CA ASP A 79 -18.56 26.81 -34.84
C ASP A 79 -20.00 26.37 -34.55
N GLU A 80 -20.75 25.98 -35.58
CA GLU A 80 -22.10 25.44 -35.45
C GLU A 80 -22.10 24.10 -34.71
N ARG A 81 -21.12 23.23 -35.02
CA ARG A 81 -20.87 21.97 -34.31
C ARG A 81 -20.54 22.21 -32.83
N ALA A 82 -19.68 23.19 -32.54
CA ALA A 82 -19.32 23.54 -31.17
C ALA A 82 -20.53 24.08 -30.39
N LEU A 83 -21.36 24.92 -31.03
CA LEU A 83 -22.59 25.43 -30.43
C LEU A 83 -23.58 24.29 -30.13
N ARG A 84 -23.80 23.37 -31.07
CA ARG A 84 -24.66 22.20 -30.84
C ARG A 84 -24.16 21.34 -29.68
N GLN A 85 -22.85 21.05 -29.63
CA GLN A 85 -22.26 20.26 -28.54
C GLN A 85 -22.42 20.93 -27.17
N ARG A 86 -22.27 22.27 -27.10
CA ARG A 86 -22.53 23.05 -25.88
C ARG A 86 -23.99 22.96 -25.45
N LEU A 87 -24.93 23.17 -26.38
CA LEU A 87 -26.37 23.05 -26.09
C LEU A 87 -26.76 21.63 -25.66
N ASP A 88 -26.16 20.59 -26.26
CA ASP A 88 -26.38 19.21 -25.85
C ASP A 88 -25.80 18.92 -24.45
N ALA A 89 -24.62 19.45 -24.14
CA ALA A 89 -24.01 19.34 -22.81
C ALA A 89 -24.85 20.06 -21.75
N ASP A 90 -25.34 21.26 -22.06
CA ASP A 90 -26.23 22.04 -21.19
C ASP A 90 -27.55 21.31 -20.93
N ARG A 91 -28.19 20.79 -21.98
CA ARG A 91 -29.40 19.98 -21.86
C ARG A 91 -29.19 18.76 -20.96
N LYS A 92 -28.06 18.04 -21.14
CA LYS A 92 -27.70 16.91 -20.28
C LYS A 92 -27.41 17.33 -18.84
N ARG A 93 -26.77 18.49 -18.62
CA ARG A 93 -26.51 19.03 -17.28
C ARG A 93 -27.82 19.34 -16.56
N VAL A 94 -28.74 20.04 -17.22
CA VAL A 94 -30.05 20.38 -16.66
C VAL A 94 -30.84 19.12 -16.33
N ALA A 95 -30.89 18.15 -17.26
CA ALA A 95 -31.55 16.87 -17.01
C ALA A 95 -30.95 16.13 -15.81
N ARG A 96 -29.62 16.06 -15.69
CA ARG A 96 -28.92 15.45 -14.54
C ARG A 96 -29.15 16.18 -13.23
N ALA A 97 -29.28 17.50 -13.26
CA ALA A 97 -29.57 18.29 -12.07
C ALA A 97 -30.99 18.08 -11.54
N SER A 98 -31.92 17.69 -12.42
CA SER A 98 -33.29 17.33 -12.07
C SER A 98 -33.53 15.82 -11.91
N GLU A 99 -32.48 14.99 -11.99
CA GLU A 99 -32.60 13.53 -11.80
C GLU A 99 -33.07 13.23 -10.38
N THR A 100 -34.08 12.38 -10.25
CA THR A 100 -34.37 11.70 -8.99
C THR A 100 -33.26 10.68 -8.67
N ASP A 101 -33.10 10.30 -7.41
CA ASP A 101 -32.06 9.32 -7.02
C ASP A 101 -32.17 7.99 -7.78
N VAL A 102 -33.42 7.55 -8.07
CA VAL A 102 -33.69 6.33 -8.84
C VAL A 102 -33.24 6.47 -10.30
N GLU A 103 -33.50 7.61 -10.93
CA GLU A 103 -33.05 7.90 -12.29
C GLU A 103 -31.52 8.03 -12.36
N HIS A 104 -30.91 8.67 -11.36
CA HIS A 104 -29.46 8.78 -11.23
C HIS A 104 -28.78 7.41 -11.13
N GLN A 105 -29.27 6.55 -10.24
CA GLN A 105 -28.77 5.19 -10.07
C GLN A 105 -28.94 4.36 -11.33
N THR A 106 -30.10 4.43 -11.98
CA THR A 106 -30.38 3.73 -13.23
C THR A 106 -29.41 4.17 -14.34
N ARG A 107 -29.15 5.48 -14.47
CA ARG A 107 -28.18 6.01 -15.44
C ARG A 107 -26.76 5.51 -15.18
N LEU A 108 -26.33 5.46 -13.91
CA LEU A 108 -25.01 4.96 -13.54
C LEU A 108 -24.87 3.45 -13.80
N LEU A 109 -25.92 2.67 -13.52
CA LEU A 109 -25.96 1.23 -13.84
C LEU A 109 -25.85 1.00 -15.34
N ASP A 110 -26.65 1.70 -16.15
CA ASP A 110 -26.57 1.63 -17.62
C ASP A 110 -25.20 2.07 -18.15
N GLN A 111 -24.55 3.03 -17.48
CA GLN A 111 -23.19 3.43 -17.82
C GLN A 111 -22.18 2.32 -17.50
N ARG A 112 -22.30 1.67 -16.34
CA ARG A 112 -21.43 0.56 -15.93
C ARG A 112 -21.58 -0.63 -16.87
N ILE A 113 -22.81 -1.01 -17.22
CA ILE A 113 -23.09 -2.12 -18.15
C ILE A 113 -22.51 -1.83 -19.53
N ARG A 114 -22.73 -0.62 -20.08
CA ARG A 114 -22.13 -0.24 -21.37
C ARG A 114 -20.61 -0.30 -21.35
N GLN A 115 -19.98 0.16 -20.27
CA GLN A 115 -18.53 0.08 -20.13
C GLN A 115 -18.03 -1.37 -20.02
N GLN A 116 -18.77 -2.26 -19.36
CA GLN A 116 -18.42 -3.68 -19.28
C GLN A 116 -18.51 -4.37 -20.64
N LEU A 117 -19.55 -4.07 -21.42
CA LEU A 117 -19.70 -4.61 -22.77
C LEU A 117 -18.57 -4.11 -23.69
N LEU A 118 -18.24 -2.82 -23.63
CA LEU A 118 -17.09 -2.28 -24.35
C LEU A 118 -15.79 -2.98 -23.95
N ARG A 119 -15.61 -3.31 -22.66
CA ARG A 119 -14.44 -4.08 -22.18
C ARG A 119 -14.38 -5.52 -22.65
N GLN A 120 -15.51 -6.11 -23.02
CA GLN A 120 -15.54 -7.47 -23.57
C GLN A 120 -15.23 -7.49 -25.07
N GLU A 121 -15.46 -6.37 -25.76
CA GLU A 121 -15.21 -6.19 -27.19
C GLU A 121 -13.85 -5.53 -27.48
N GLU A 122 -13.11 -5.10 -26.46
CA GLU A 122 -11.79 -4.46 -26.58
C GLU A 122 -10.73 -5.47 -27.04
N THR A 123 -9.84 -5.00 -27.93
CA THR A 123 -8.67 -5.79 -28.34
C THR A 123 -7.61 -5.78 -27.24
N GLU A 124 -6.66 -6.72 -27.28
CA GLU A 124 -5.54 -6.71 -26.32
C GLU A 124 -4.72 -5.41 -26.37
N GLU A 125 -4.66 -4.75 -27.53
CA GLU A 125 -3.97 -3.46 -27.71
C GLU A 125 -4.71 -2.33 -27.01
N ASP A 126 -6.04 -2.26 -27.17
CA ASP A 126 -6.89 -1.28 -26.47
C ASP A 126 -6.82 -1.46 -24.95
N ASP A 127 -6.80 -2.71 -24.49
CA ASP A 127 -6.65 -3.06 -23.08
C ASP A 127 -5.31 -2.60 -22.51
N ARG A 128 -4.21 -2.86 -23.23
CA ARG A 128 -2.87 -2.41 -22.83
C ARG A 128 -2.76 -0.89 -22.82
N ALA A 129 -3.26 -0.21 -23.85
CA ALA A 129 -3.27 1.25 -23.95
C ALA A 129 -4.04 1.89 -22.78
N ARG A 130 -5.21 1.33 -22.43
CA ARG A 130 -6.01 1.80 -21.29
C ARG A 130 -5.27 1.63 -19.97
N LEU A 131 -4.67 0.46 -19.73
CA LEU A 131 -3.94 0.16 -18.49
C LEU A 131 -2.69 1.03 -18.35
N LEU A 132 -1.96 1.29 -19.44
CA LEU A 132 -0.83 2.21 -19.44
C LEU A 132 -1.27 3.64 -19.12
N ALA A 133 -2.32 4.14 -19.77
CA ALA A 133 -2.86 5.45 -19.48
C ALA A 133 -3.38 5.56 -18.03
N GLU A 134 -3.88 4.47 -17.44
CA GLU A 134 -4.26 4.42 -16.02
C GLU A 134 -3.05 4.46 -15.09
N ALA A 135 -2.00 3.70 -15.40
CA ALA A 135 -0.75 3.70 -14.65
C ALA A 135 -0.08 5.09 -14.68
N GLU A 136 -0.06 5.78 -15.83
CA GLU A 136 0.44 7.15 -15.95
C GLU A 136 -0.35 8.14 -15.09
N ARG A 137 -1.69 8.04 -15.10
CA ARG A 137 -2.54 8.88 -14.25
C ARG A 137 -2.25 8.63 -12.77
N GLN A 138 -2.09 7.37 -12.36
CA GLN A 138 -1.79 7.01 -10.98
C GLN A 138 -0.40 7.51 -10.56
N ALA A 139 0.62 7.35 -11.42
CA ALA A 139 1.96 7.87 -11.17
C ALA A 139 1.96 9.40 -11.01
N GLY A 140 1.18 10.12 -11.83
CA GLY A 140 1.02 11.57 -11.71
C GLY A 140 0.39 11.99 -10.37
N LEU A 141 -0.62 11.25 -9.89
CA LEU A 141 -1.24 11.50 -8.58
C LEU A 141 -0.27 11.25 -7.42
N LEU A 142 0.46 10.13 -7.45
CA LEU A 142 1.46 9.80 -6.43
C LEU A 142 2.58 10.85 -6.40
N GLN A 143 3.04 11.31 -7.57
CA GLN A 143 4.04 12.37 -7.66
C GLN A 143 3.51 13.70 -7.08
N ALA A 144 2.24 14.04 -7.33
CA ALA A 144 1.61 15.22 -6.76
C ALA A 144 1.50 15.13 -5.22
N GLU A 145 1.16 13.96 -4.68
CA GLU A 145 1.12 13.72 -3.23
C GLU A 145 2.51 13.82 -2.60
N GLN A 146 3.53 13.21 -3.21
CA GLN A 146 4.91 13.32 -2.76
C GLN A 146 5.39 14.78 -2.77
N ASN A 147 5.05 15.54 -3.82
CA ASN A 147 5.37 16.96 -3.90
C ASN A 147 4.67 17.76 -2.79
N ARG A 148 3.40 17.47 -2.51
CA ARG A 148 2.66 18.09 -1.39
C ARG A 148 3.29 17.78 -0.04
N ALA A 149 3.68 16.53 0.21
CA ALA A 149 4.36 16.11 1.44
C ALA A 149 5.73 16.80 1.61
N ARG A 150 6.50 16.93 0.52
CA ARG A 150 7.76 17.67 0.53
C ARG A 150 7.58 19.14 0.89
N LEU A 151 6.59 19.80 0.29
CA LEU A 151 6.27 21.20 0.58
C LEU A 151 5.80 21.39 2.03
N GLN A 152 4.99 20.47 2.55
CA GLN A 152 4.57 20.48 3.96
C GLN A 152 5.77 20.33 4.91
N ALA A 153 6.64 19.35 4.68
CA ALA A 153 7.82 19.14 5.50
C ALA A 153 8.79 20.35 5.45
N GLU A 154 8.88 21.03 4.31
CA GLU A 154 9.66 22.26 4.21
C GLU A 154 9.03 23.42 4.98
N ALA A 155 7.70 23.58 4.91
CA ALA A 155 6.97 24.57 5.69
C ALA A 155 7.13 24.34 7.20
N GLU A 156 7.06 23.10 7.67
CA GLU A 156 7.29 22.74 9.08
C GLU A 156 8.71 23.06 9.53
N ARG A 157 9.73 22.75 8.71
CA ARG A 157 11.12 23.11 9.01
C ARG A 157 11.29 24.63 9.14
N ARG A 158 10.70 25.41 8.22
CA ARG A 158 10.75 26.88 8.27
C ARG A 158 10.05 27.41 9.52
N ALA A 159 8.88 26.88 9.89
CA ALA A 159 8.19 27.24 11.12
C ALA A 159 9.01 26.94 12.38
N GLY A 160 9.69 25.78 12.43
CA GLY A 160 10.58 25.42 13.53
C GLY A 160 11.78 26.35 13.67
N LEU A 161 12.37 26.80 12.56
CA LEU A 161 13.46 27.78 12.57
C LEU A 161 12.99 29.15 13.08
N LEU A 162 11.84 29.64 12.63
CA LEU A 162 11.25 30.89 13.11
C LEU A 162 10.96 30.82 14.62
N GLN A 163 10.39 29.71 15.09
CA GLN A 163 10.13 29.51 16.51
C GLN A 163 11.42 29.46 17.34
N ALA A 164 12.49 28.85 16.81
CA ALA A 164 13.79 28.83 17.47
C ALA A 164 14.41 30.23 17.56
N GLU A 165 14.25 31.06 16.52
CA GLU A 165 14.72 32.44 16.50
C GLU A 165 13.94 33.31 17.49
N GLU A 166 12.61 33.21 17.53
CA GLU A 166 11.76 33.87 18.52
C GLU A 166 12.16 33.50 19.95
N ASN A 167 12.40 32.22 20.22
CA ASN A 167 12.86 31.74 21.52
C ASN A 167 14.24 32.31 21.87
N ARG A 168 15.15 32.42 20.91
CA ARG A 168 16.48 33.02 21.13
C ARG A 168 16.36 34.50 21.48
N VAL A 169 15.53 35.25 20.76
CA VAL A 169 15.27 36.67 21.06
C VAL A 169 14.68 36.82 22.47
N ARG A 170 13.68 36.00 22.83
CA ARG A 170 13.10 36.00 24.18
C ARG A 170 14.14 35.75 25.26
N LEU A 171 14.96 34.71 25.12
CA LEU A 171 16.02 34.40 26.08
C LEU A 171 17.05 35.53 26.22
N GLN A 172 17.40 36.18 25.10
CA GLN A 172 18.29 37.34 25.11
C GLN A 172 17.66 38.51 25.89
N THR A 173 16.39 38.83 25.63
CA THR A 173 15.70 39.91 26.35
C THR A 173 15.58 39.64 27.86
N GLU A 174 15.36 38.37 28.26
CA GLU A 174 15.36 37.99 29.67
C GLU A 174 16.75 38.11 30.30
N ALA A 175 17.81 37.73 29.59
CA ALA A 175 19.18 37.86 30.05
C ALA A 175 19.57 39.34 30.24
N ASP A 176 19.21 40.20 29.29
CA ASP A 176 19.48 41.66 29.36
C ASP A 176 18.72 42.29 30.54
N ARG A 177 17.47 41.88 30.76
CA ARG A 177 16.68 42.32 31.92
C ARG A 177 17.33 41.90 33.25
N GLN A 178 17.84 40.67 33.34
CA GLN A 178 18.57 40.22 34.53
C GLN A 178 19.89 40.98 34.72
N ALA A 179 20.62 41.29 33.65
CA ALA A 179 21.84 42.08 33.71
C ALA A 179 21.57 43.51 34.22
N ALA A 180 20.50 44.15 33.76
CA ALA A 180 20.08 45.47 34.23
C ALA A 180 19.73 45.46 35.73
N LEU A 181 19.02 44.43 36.21
CA LEU A 181 18.74 44.27 37.64
C LEU A 181 20.03 44.12 38.47
N ARG A 182 20.99 43.30 38.02
CA ARG A 182 22.28 43.17 38.71
C ARG A 182 23.07 44.48 38.73
N GLN A 183 23.01 45.26 37.65
CA GLN A 183 23.63 46.59 37.62
C GLN A 183 22.97 47.56 38.61
N GLN A 184 21.64 47.53 38.74
CA GLN A 184 20.92 48.32 39.74
C GLN A 184 21.27 47.90 41.17
N GLU A 185 21.36 46.60 41.44
CA GLU A 185 21.80 46.06 42.73
C GLU A 185 23.23 46.49 43.05
N ALA A 186 24.17 46.34 42.10
CA ALA A 186 25.55 46.75 42.26
C ALA A 186 25.67 48.27 42.51
N ALA A 187 24.91 49.08 41.78
CA ALA A 187 24.87 50.54 41.98
C ALA A 187 24.27 50.91 43.35
N SER A 188 23.28 50.16 43.83
CA SER A 188 22.70 50.34 45.16
C SER A 188 23.70 49.97 46.26
N ILE A 189 24.43 48.86 46.11
CA ILE A 189 25.50 48.45 47.03
C ILE A 189 26.61 49.50 47.07
N LEU A 190 27.06 50.00 45.91
CA LEU A 190 28.07 51.06 45.84
C LEU A 190 27.61 52.37 46.50
N ARG A 191 26.33 52.75 46.35
CA ARG A 191 25.76 53.91 47.08
C ARG A 191 25.80 53.70 48.59
N VAL A 192 25.43 52.51 49.08
CA VAL A 192 25.48 52.17 50.51
C VAL A 192 26.92 52.16 51.03
N MET A 193 27.88 51.67 50.25
CA MET A 193 29.32 51.71 50.62
C MET A 193 29.86 53.14 50.69
N ASN A 194 29.42 54.03 49.79
CA ASN A 194 29.87 55.41 49.76
C ASN A 194 29.27 56.29 50.88
N GLN A 195 28.18 55.86 51.51
CA GLN A 195 27.59 56.51 52.69
C GLN A 195 28.24 56.09 54.04
N ARG A 196 29.20 55.16 54.04
CA ARG A 196 29.95 54.77 55.25
C ARG A 196 31.09 55.75 55.55
N PRO A 197 31.32 56.12 56.83
CA PRO A 197 32.40 57.04 57.22
C PRO A 197 33.80 56.47 56.90
N PRO A 198 34.82 57.33 56.70
CA PRO A 198 36.12 56.96 56.14
C PRO A 198 36.92 55.94 56.97
N SER A 199 36.55 55.72 58.23
CA SER A 199 37.23 54.82 59.17
C SER A 199 36.98 53.32 58.92
N ASP A 200 35.94 52.94 58.15
CA ASP A 200 35.56 51.53 57.93
C ASP A 200 35.80 51.03 56.49
N ARG A 201 36.52 51.78 55.66
CA ARG A 201 36.85 51.34 54.29
C ARG A 201 38.07 50.44 54.30
N SER A 202 37.87 49.13 54.22
CA SER A 202 38.95 48.14 54.06
C SER A 202 39.72 48.41 52.76
N ARG A 203 41.04 48.49 52.86
CA ARG A 203 41.97 48.73 51.74
C ARG A 203 41.94 47.54 50.77
N VAL A 204 41.35 47.71 49.59
CA VAL A 204 41.36 46.67 48.54
C VAL A 204 42.70 46.68 47.84
N ALA A 205 43.50 45.64 48.07
CA ALA A 205 44.72 45.38 47.31
C ALA A 205 44.35 44.88 45.90
N LEU A 206 44.80 45.61 44.88
CA LEU A 206 44.83 45.13 43.50
C LEU A 206 45.98 44.14 43.38
N ALA A 207 45.68 42.84 43.30
CA ALA A 207 46.64 41.82 42.91
C ALA A 207 46.30 41.36 41.50
N ASN A 208 47.11 41.82 40.54
CA ASN A 208 47.34 41.11 39.29
C ASN A 208 48.09 39.83 39.65
N ASP A 209 47.47 38.67 39.48
CA ASP A 209 48.18 37.42 39.19
C ASP A 209 47.21 36.41 38.60
N ALA A 210 47.39 36.17 37.30
CA ALA A 210 46.79 35.06 36.60
C ALA A 210 47.53 33.77 36.98
N VAL A 211 46.79 32.66 36.96
CA VAL A 211 47.27 31.26 37.05
C VAL A 211 47.48 30.72 38.48
N ALA A 212 46.39 30.52 39.24
CA ALA A 212 46.30 29.47 40.28
C ALA A 212 44.88 29.10 40.79
N GLU A 213 43.77 29.71 40.33
CA GLU A 213 42.43 29.48 40.94
C GLU A 213 41.46 28.58 40.14
N ARG A 214 41.87 27.36 39.77
CA ARG A 214 40.93 26.33 39.27
C ARG A 214 40.47 25.27 40.30
N PRO A 215 41.19 24.97 41.40
CA PRO A 215 40.69 23.97 42.37
C PRO A 215 39.65 24.51 43.37
N ALA A 216 39.71 25.80 43.75
CA ALA A 216 38.87 26.34 44.83
C ALA A 216 37.41 26.65 44.40
N ARG A 217 37.18 27.03 43.13
CA ARG A 217 35.83 27.29 42.62
C ARG A 217 35.00 26.01 42.45
N GLN A 218 35.64 24.88 42.14
CA GLN A 218 34.94 23.59 42.08
C GLN A 218 34.54 23.08 43.48
N GLN A 219 35.37 23.31 44.51
CA GLN A 219 35.00 22.97 45.89
C GLN A 219 33.91 23.88 46.46
N HIS A 220 33.89 25.17 46.10
CA HIS A 220 32.83 26.08 46.54
C HIS A 220 31.49 25.86 45.81
N GLN A 221 31.52 25.43 44.53
CA GLN A 221 30.31 24.97 43.83
C GLN A 221 29.82 23.61 44.34
N ALA A 222 30.72 22.71 44.74
CA ALA A 222 30.35 21.46 45.41
C ALA A 222 29.76 21.71 46.82
N GLY A 223 30.24 22.73 47.55
CA GLY A 223 29.69 23.13 48.84
C GLY A 223 28.29 23.75 48.77
N LYS A 224 27.97 24.50 47.71
CA LYS A 224 26.61 25.07 47.51
C LYS A 224 25.58 24.02 47.08
N ALA A 225 26.00 22.91 46.47
CA ALA A 225 25.12 21.78 46.19
C ALA A 225 24.73 20.98 47.46
N ALA A 226 25.46 21.16 48.58
CA ALA A 226 25.25 20.42 49.82
C ALA A 226 24.40 21.16 50.88
N VAL A 227 24.09 22.45 50.70
CA VAL A 227 23.15 23.18 51.55
C VAL A 227 21.84 23.38 50.80
N GLY A 228 21.05 22.31 50.72
CA GLY A 228 19.64 22.44 50.42
C GLY A 228 18.96 23.24 51.53
N ASN A 229 18.31 24.35 51.17
CA ASN A 229 17.39 25.08 52.05
C ASN A 229 16.44 24.07 52.72
N ARG A 230 16.66 23.77 54.01
CA ARG A 230 15.70 23.02 54.81
C ARG A 230 14.61 23.99 55.18
N GLU A 231 13.57 24.10 54.35
CA GLU A 231 12.32 24.76 54.74
C GLU A 231 11.88 24.15 56.07
N THR A 232 11.60 24.99 57.06
CA THR A 232 11.04 24.53 58.32
C THR A 232 9.63 23.97 58.09
N PRO A 233 9.14 23.04 58.93
CA PRO A 233 7.80 22.49 58.78
C PRO A 233 6.69 23.55 58.78
N GLU A 234 6.92 24.67 59.48
CA GLU A 234 5.99 25.80 59.54
C GLU A 234 5.99 26.61 58.25
N GLU A 235 7.15 26.91 57.68
CA GLU A 235 7.27 27.55 56.36
C GLU A 235 6.67 26.68 55.25
N GLN A 236 6.83 25.35 55.33
CA GLN A 236 6.17 24.44 54.40
C GLN A 236 4.64 24.49 54.51
N ARG A 237 4.10 24.54 55.73
CA ARG A 237 2.66 24.66 55.96
C ARG A 237 2.13 25.99 55.46
N ALA A 238 2.81 27.09 55.74
CA ALA A 238 2.43 28.43 55.28
C ALA A 238 2.45 28.53 53.75
N ARG A 239 3.45 27.95 53.09
CA ARG A 239 3.52 27.90 51.63
C ARG A 239 2.40 27.07 51.03
N LEU A 240 2.11 25.90 51.58
CA LEU A 240 1.03 25.02 51.10
C LEU A 240 -0.36 25.66 51.32
N GLN A 241 -0.57 26.34 52.44
CA GLN A 241 -1.80 27.11 52.68
C GLN A 241 -1.95 28.26 51.69
N SER A 242 -0.88 29.02 51.44
CA SER A 242 -0.87 30.12 50.46
C SER A 242 -1.07 29.62 49.03
N GLN A 243 -0.60 28.41 48.70
CA GLN A 243 -0.83 27.77 47.41
C GLN A 243 -2.28 27.27 47.29
N ALA A 244 -2.84 26.70 48.36
CA ALA A 244 -4.23 26.26 48.39
C ALA A 244 -5.21 27.43 48.23
N ILE A 245 -4.94 28.57 48.88
CA ILE A 245 -5.74 29.79 48.75
C ILE A 245 -5.68 30.32 47.31
N ARG A 246 -4.49 30.41 46.70
CA ARG A 246 -4.34 30.81 45.29
C ARG A 246 -5.11 29.91 44.33
N MET A 247 -5.02 28.59 44.52
CA MET A 247 -5.79 27.64 43.71
C MET A 247 -7.29 27.73 43.98
N ARG A 248 -7.73 28.17 45.15
CA ARG A 248 -9.15 28.37 45.44
C ARG A 248 -9.71 29.58 44.70
N ILE A 249 -8.97 30.69 44.70
CA ILE A 249 -9.33 31.93 44.00
C ILE A 249 -9.38 31.70 42.48
N LEU A 250 -8.36 31.02 41.91
CA LEU A 250 -8.32 30.70 40.47
C LEU A 250 -9.43 29.76 40.00
N ARG A 251 -10.21 29.15 40.91
CA ARG A 251 -11.24 28.15 40.62
C ARG A 251 -12.65 28.61 40.99
N GLN A 252 -12.82 29.88 41.35
CA GLN A 252 -14.12 30.41 41.76
C GLN A 252 -15.13 30.45 40.60
N ASP A 253 -14.66 30.55 39.36
CA ASP A 253 -15.50 30.67 38.15
C ASP A 253 -15.53 29.39 37.28
N GLU A 254 -15.06 28.24 37.79
CA GLU A 254 -15.05 26.99 37.02
C GLU A 254 -16.44 26.36 36.91
N SER A 255 -16.81 26.00 35.68
CA SER A 255 -18.04 25.23 35.42
C SER A 255 -17.94 23.79 35.95
N GLU A 256 -19.08 23.14 36.19
CA GLU A 256 -19.10 21.75 36.70
C GLU A 256 -18.44 20.76 35.73
N GLU A 257 -18.55 21.01 34.43
CA GLU A 257 -17.94 20.18 33.39
C GLU A 257 -16.41 20.28 33.41
N GLU A 258 -15.85 21.49 33.51
CA GLU A 258 -14.41 21.72 33.63
C GLU A 258 -13.85 21.16 34.95
N ARG A 259 -14.61 21.30 36.03
CA ARG A 259 -14.27 20.69 37.33
C ARG A 259 -14.23 19.17 37.22
N SER A 260 -15.19 18.55 36.53
CA SER A 260 -15.24 17.10 36.33
C SER A 260 -14.10 16.60 35.43
N ALA A 261 -13.76 17.32 34.36
CA ALA A 261 -12.66 17.00 33.46
C ALA A 261 -11.32 17.05 34.19
N ARG A 262 -11.06 18.11 34.96
CA ARG A 262 -9.83 18.23 35.73
C ARG A 262 -9.72 17.20 36.85
N LEU A 263 -10.83 16.84 37.51
CA LEU A 263 -10.83 15.77 38.51
C LEU A 263 -10.54 14.40 37.88
N ARG A 264 -11.03 14.15 36.65
CA ARG A 264 -10.66 12.96 35.86
C ARG A 264 -9.16 12.97 35.53
N ASP A 265 -8.61 14.08 35.06
CA ASP A 265 -7.17 14.20 34.79
C ASP A 265 -6.30 14.08 36.05
N GLN A 266 -6.74 14.63 37.18
CA GLN A 266 -6.08 14.43 38.47
C GLN A 266 -6.14 12.97 38.91
N ALA A 267 -7.27 12.29 38.69
CA ALA A 267 -7.41 10.87 38.98
C ALA A 267 -6.47 10.03 38.11
N VAL A 268 -6.37 10.33 36.80
CA VAL A 268 -5.44 9.66 35.87
C VAL A 268 -3.99 9.92 36.26
N SER A 269 -3.64 11.17 36.59
CA SER A 269 -2.29 11.53 37.05
C SER A 269 -1.95 10.87 38.40
N HIS A 270 -2.90 10.79 39.33
CA HIS A 270 -2.72 10.10 40.60
C HIS A 270 -2.61 8.59 40.41
N TYR A 271 -3.38 8.00 39.49
CA TYR A 271 -3.28 6.59 39.13
C TYR A 271 -1.93 6.29 38.46
N GLY A 272 -1.47 7.17 37.56
CA GLY A 272 -0.16 7.11 36.94
C GLY A 272 0.99 7.25 37.96
N LYS A 273 0.88 8.18 38.92
CA LYS A 273 1.84 8.33 40.02
C LYS A 273 1.78 7.17 41.01
N LYS A 274 0.61 6.57 41.25
CA LYS A 274 0.44 5.36 42.07
C LYS A 274 1.05 4.16 41.38
N LEU A 275 0.86 3.99 40.07
CA LEU A 275 1.52 2.98 39.25
C LEU A 275 3.04 3.19 39.19
N TYR A 276 3.49 4.43 39.04
CA TYR A 276 4.93 4.77 39.08
C TYR A 276 5.53 4.50 40.45
N ARG A 277 4.82 4.83 41.55
CA ARG A 277 5.24 4.53 42.93
C ARG A 277 5.17 3.04 43.25
N THR A 278 4.19 2.28 42.76
CA THR A 278 4.15 0.82 42.95
C THR A 278 5.19 0.11 42.10
N ARG A 279 5.48 0.61 40.90
CA ARG A 279 6.58 0.13 40.04
C ARG A 279 7.95 0.46 40.66
N ASN A 280 8.13 1.67 41.19
CA ASN A 280 9.34 2.05 41.94
C ASN A 280 9.43 1.33 43.29
N ARG A 281 8.33 1.03 43.98
CA ARG A 281 8.32 0.23 45.21
C ARG A 281 8.61 -1.23 44.91
N LYS A 282 8.14 -1.79 43.78
CA LYS A 282 8.54 -3.10 43.28
C LYS A 282 10.03 -3.11 42.89
N GLN A 283 10.54 -2.07 42.22
CA GLN A 283 11.98 -1.93 41.92
C GLN A 283 12.83 -1.71 43.17
N ARG A 284 12.41 -0.90 44.14
CA ARG A 284 13.08 -0.71 45.44
C ARG A 284 12.99 -1.94 46.32
N ASN A 285 11.90 -2.72 46.25
CA ASN A 285 11.80 -3.99 46.95
C ASN A 285 12.62 -5.07 46.24
N GLN A 286 12.74 -5.05 44.90
CA GLN A 286 13.67 -5.91 44.15
C GLN A 286 15.14 -5.53 44.43
N LEU A 287 15.47 -4.24 44.48
CA LEU A 287 16.79 -3.72 44.85
C LEU A 287 17.07 -3.88 46.35
N GLY A 288 16.04 -3.83 47.19
CA GLY A 288 16.13 -4.01 48.64
C GLY A 288 16.21 -5.49 49.05
N TYR A 289 15.61 -6.41 48.27
CA TYR A 289 15.90 -7.84 48.35
C TYR A 289 17.29 -8.15 47.79
N ALA A 290 17.72 -7.48 46.72
CA ALA A 290 19.08 -7.62 46.19
C ALA A 290 20.15 -7.08 47.16
N ASN A 291 19.90 -5.97 47.87
CA ASN A 291 20.83 -5.40 48.83
C ASN A 291 20.83 -6.09 50.20
N ARG A 292 19.70 -6.67 50.65
CA ARG A 292 19.71 -7.53 51.86
C ARG A 292 20.41 -8.88 51.62
N LEU A 293 20.50 -9.32 50.37
CA LEU A 293 21.32 -10.48 49.97
C LEU A 293 22.78 -10.13 49.67
N CYS A 294 23.15 -8.85 49.64
CA CYS A 294 24.51 -8.39 49.30
C CYS A 294 25.21 -7.67 50.46
N GLY A 295 24.91 -8.11 51.69
CA GLY A 295 25.69 -7.73 52.88
C GLY A 295 27.05 -8.42 52.97
N LYS A 296 27.31 -9.48 52.17
CA LYS A 296 28.62 -10.12 51.97
C LYS A 296 28.61 -10.83 50.59
N VAL A 297 29.67 -10.64 49.80
CA VAL A 297 30.11 -11.44 48.62
C VAL A 297 29.61 -11.03 47.21
N PRO A 298 30.52 -10.90 46.21
CA PRO A 298 30.20 -10.76 44.79
C PRO A 298 29.85 -12.13 44.17
N CYS A 299 28.57 -12.49 44.05
CA CYS A 299 28.17 -13.83 43.55
C CYS A 299 26.83 -13.94 42.76
N VAL A 300 26.00 -12.90 42.63
CA VAL A 300 24.65 -13.06 42.02
C VAL A 300 24.65 -13.08 40.48
N ALA A 301 25.61 -12.44 39.81
CA ALA A 301 25.70 -12.45 38.34
C ALA A 301 26.22 -13.81 37.78
N LYS A 302 27.04 -14.53 38.57
CA LYS A 302 27.48 -15.90 38.27
C LYS A 302 26.30 -16.89 38.28
N ASN A 303 25.42 -16.77 39.27
CA ASN A 303 24.24 -17.63 39.43
C ASN A 303 23.21 -17.58 38.27
N ARG A 304 23.05 -16.45 37.57
CA ARG A 304 22.12 -16.38 36.40
C ARG A 304 22.67 -17.10 35.18
N LYS A 305 23.96 -16.95 34.91
CA LYS A 305 24.64 -17.63 33.79
C LYS A 305 24.76 -19.13 34.08
N GLU A 306 25.09 -19.49 35.30
CA GLU A 306 25.15 -20.89 35.76
C GLU A 306 23.76 -21.54 35.75
N LYS A 307 22.71 -20.84 36.19
CA LYS A 307 21.32 -21.33 36.06
C LYS A 307 20.90 -21.49 34.60
N ALA A 308 21.28 -20.55 33.72
CA ALA A 308 20.97 -20.65 32.30
C ALA A 308 21.75 -21.80 31.63
N ALA A 309 23.01 -22.01 32.01
CA ALA A 309 23.83 -23.13 31.54
C ALA A 309 23.24 -24.48 31.99
N ARG A 310 22.87 -24.59 33.27
CA ARG A 310 22.18 -25.78 33.79
C ARG A 310 20.87 -26.08 33.08
N LEU A 311 20.04 -25.07 32.85
CA LEU A 311 18.77 -25.24 32.12
C LEU A 311 18.99 -25.63 30.65
N ARG A 312 20.05 -25.12 30.01
CA ARG A 312 20.43 -25.54 28.66
C ARG A 312 20.91 -26.99 28.63
N GLU A 313 21.73 -27.39 29.59
CA GLU A 313 22.22 -28.76 29.72
C GLU A 313 21.08 -29.73 30.03
N GLU A 314 20.12 -29.33 30.85
CA GLU A 314 18.90 -30.10 31.13
C GLU A 314 18.01 -30.21 29.89
N ALA A 315 17.83 -29.13 29.12
CA ALA A 315 17.09 -29.15 27.86
C ALA A 315 17.75 -30.04 26.80
N LEU A 316 19.09 -30.02 26.70
CA LEU A 316 19.85 -30.90 25.79
C LEU A 316 19.74 -32.37 26.19
N ARG A 317 19.84 -32.67 27.49
CA ARG A 317 19.61 -34.02 28.02
C ARG A 317 18.19 -34.51 27.71
N GLN A 318 17.17 -33.69 27.98
CA GLN A 318 15.78 -34.02 27.64
C GLN A 318 15.55 -34.18 26.13
N SER A 319 16.20 -33.37 25.29
CA SER A 319 16.13 -33.51 23.83
C SER A 319 16.77 -34.82 23.36
N SER A 320 17.88 -35.23 23.98
CA SER A 320 18.56 -36.48 23.64
C SER A 320 17.70 -37.68 24.03
N LEU A 321 17.15 -37.68 25.24
CA LEU A 321 16.19 -38.70 25.69
C LEU A 321 14.95 -38.77 24.77
N ARG A 322 14.40 -37.64 24.33
CA ARG A 322 13.26 -37.61 23.40
C ARG A 322 13.59 -38.12 21.99
N ASN A 323 14.85 -38.04 21.57
CA ASN A 323 15.28 -38.58 20.27
C ASN A 323 15.48 -40.10 20.33
N GLU A 324 15.77 -40.64 21.52
CA GLU A 324 15.96 -42.07 21.77
C GLU A 324 14.65 -42.78 22.18
N GLU A 325 13.57 -42.03 22.47
CA GLU A 325 12.24 -42.57 22.81
C GLU A 325 11.67 -43.43 21.66
N SER A 326 11.17 -44.61 22.01
CA SER A 326 10.36 -45.42 21.10
C SER A 326 8.99 -44.78 20.84
N GLU A 327 8.34 -45.10 19.71
CA GLU A 327 6.99 -44.58 19.40
C GLU A 327 5.94 -44.97 20.47
N ALA A 328 6.10 -46.12 21.14
CA ALA A 328 5.24 -46.53 22.24
C ALA A 328 5.45 -45.65 23.49
N GLU A 329 6.70 -45.37 23.87
CA GLU A 329 7.03 -44.49 25.00
C GLU A 329 6.60 -43.04 24.73
N LYS A 330 6.81 -42.56 23.51
CA LYS A 330 6.35 -41.24 23.04
C LYS A 330 4.83 -41.14 23.10
N SER A 331 4.10 -42.16 22.64
CA SER A 331 2.64 -42.22 22.72
C SER A 331 2.15 -42.24 24.17
N ALA A 332 2.78 -43.03 25.04
CA ALA A 332 2.46 -43.05 26.47
C ALA A 332 2.73 -41.70 27.15
N ARG A 333 3.85 -41.04 26.84
CA ARG A 333 4.19 -39.71 27.36
C ARG A 333 3.21 -38.64 26.91
N LEU A 334 2.84 -38.62 25.61
CA LEU A 334 1.85 -37.69 25.06
C LEU A 334 0.45 -37.97 25.62
N GLY A 335 0.08 -39.24 25.80
CA GLY A 335 -1.17 -39.64 26.46
C GLY A 335 -1.23 -39.15 27.91
N ALA A 336 -0.19 -39.39 28.69
CA ALA A 336 -0.09 -38.89 30.07
C ALA A 336 -0.10 -37.36 30.14
N GLN A 337 0.51 -36.67 29.17
CA GLN A 337 0.46 -35.21 29.06
C GLN A 337 -0.96 -34.71 28.73
N SER A 338 -1.66 -35.37 27.81
CA SER A 338 -3.04 -35.06 27.43
C SER A 338 -3.98 -35.22 28.63
N LEU A 339 -3.87 -36.33 29.37
CA LEU A 339 -4.67 -36.58 30.58
C LEU A 339 -4.44 -35.48 31.64
N ARG A 340 -3.18 -35.15 31.94
CA ARG A 340 -2.87 -34.06 32.89
C ARG A 340 -3.46 -32.73 32.44
N GLN A 341 -3.36 -32.39 31.14
CA GLN A 341 -3.97 -31.16 30.62
C GLN A 341 -5.49 -31.19 30.66
N SER A 342 -6.12 -32.34 30.44
CA SER A 342 -7.57 -32.50 30.54
C SER A 342 -8.04 -32.30 31.98
N SER A 343 -7.34 -32.88 32.96
CA SER A 343 -7.66 -32.68 34.39
C SER A 343 -7.55 -31.20 34.77
N LEU A 344 -6.46 -30.53 34.37
CA LEU A 344 -6.30 -29.09 34.61
C LEU A 344 -7.40 -28.27 33.94
N ARG A 345 -7.80 -28.60 32.69
CA ARG A 345 -8.90 -27.91 31.99
C ARG A 345 -10.27 -28.14 32.62
N ASN A 346 -10.50 -29.29 33.26
CA ASN A 346 -11.76 -29.57 33.96
C ASN A 346 -11.86 -28.81 35.29
N GLU A 347 -10.72 -28.50 35.91
CA GLU A 347 -10.62 -27.74 37.16
C GLU A 347 -10.50 -26.21 36.93
N GLU A 348 -10.35 -25.75 35.67
CA GLU A 348 -10.23 -24.33 35.30
C GLU A 348 -11.49 -23.54 35.69
N LEU A 349 -11.30 -22.40 36.36
CA LEU A 349 -12.38 -21.44 36.57
C LEU A 349 -12.74 -20.73 35.25
N GLU A 350 -13.98 -20.29 35.09
CA GLU A 350 -14.42 -19.61 33.86
C GLU A 350 -13.59 -18.36 33.52
N ALA A 351 -13.12 -17.62 34.53
CA ALA A 351 -12.22 -16.48 34.31
C ALA A 351 -10.85 -16.90 33.73
N GLU A 352 -10.32 -18.04 34.18
CA GLU A 352 -9.04 -18.59 33.71
C GLU A 352 -9.18 -19.19 32.31
N LYS A 353 -10.29 -19.89 32.04
CA LYS A 353 -10.66 -20.39 30.72
C LYS A 353 -10.79 -19.26 29.70
N VAL A 354 -11.48 -18.16 30.04
CA VAL A 354 -11.58 -16.98 29.18
C VAL A 354 -10.22 -16.34 28.95
N ALA A 355 -9.36 -16.23 29.98
CA ALA A 355 -8.01 -15.70 29.83
C ALA A 355 -7.15 -16.57 28.90
N ARG A 356 -7.19 -17.90 29.05
CA ARG A 356 -6.48 -18.86 28.20
C ARG A 356 -6.97 -18.79 26.75
N LEU A 357 -8.27 -18.74 26.51
CA LEU A 357 -8.85 -18.62 25.16
C LEU A 357 -8.48 -17.28 24.50
N ARG A 358 -8.46 -16.18 25.27
CA ARG A 358 -7.99 -14.88 24.78
C ARG A 358 -6.52 -14.92 24.39
N GLU A 359 -5.67 -15.49 25.23
CA GLU A 359 -4.24 -15.63 24.92
C GLU A 359 -4.02 -16.53 23.69
N GLN A 360 -4.76 -17.63 23.58
CA GLN A 360 -4.72 -18.51 22.42
C GLN A 360 -5.14 -17.79 21.13
N SER A 361 -6.22 -16.99 21.17
CA SER A 361 -6.69 -16.19 20.04
C SER A 361 -5.65 -15.16 19.60
N LEU A 362 -5.01 -14.46 20.55
CA LEU A 362 -3.94 -13.51 20.25
C LEU A 362 -2.72 -14.19 19.63
N ARG A 363 -2.30 -15.34 20.16
CA ARG A 363 -1.19 -16.12 19.59
C ARG A 363 -1.49 -16.57 18.16
N GLN A 364 -2.69 -17.10 17.91
CA GLN A 364 -3.11 -17.49 16.56
C GLN A 364 -3.20 -16.29 15.60
N ARG A 365 -3.65 -15.13 16.08
CA ARG A 365 -3.68 -13.90 15.28
C ARG A 365 -2.27 -13.45 14.88
N CYS A 366 -1.32 -13.50 15.82
CA CYS A 366 0.08 -13.18 15.51
C CYS A 366 0.69 -14.15 14.49
N LEU A 367 0.40 -15.45 14.59
CA LEU A 367 0.85 -16.44 13.61
C LEU A 367 0.23 -16.18 12.23
N ARG A 368 -1.10 -15.96 12.15
CA ARG A 368 -1.80 -15.64 10.89
C ARG A 368 -1.25 -14.38 10.21
N ASN A 369 -0.87 -13.36 11.00
CA ASN A 369 -0.28 -12.14 10.46
C ASN A 369 1.15 -12.32 9.92
N GLN A 370 1.81 -13.43 10.27
CA GLN A 370 3.16 -13.78 9.81
C GLN A 370 3.14 -14.84 8.69
N GLU A 371 1.97 -15.40 8.35
CA GLU A 371 1.82 -16.39 7.27
C GLU A 371 2.21 -15.79 5.92
N ILE A 372 3.03 -16.54 5.17
CA ILE A 372 3.27 -16.24 3.76
C ILE A 372 2.08 -16.67 2.89
N GLU A 373 1.97 -16.14 1.68
CA GLU A 373 0.82 -16.41 0.79
C GLU A 373 0.57 -17.91 0.55
N ALA A 374 1.63 -18.70 0.37
CA ALA A 374 1.51 -20.14 0.18
C ALA A 374 0.95 -20.86 1.42
N GLU A 375 1.36 -20.45 2.63
CA GLU A 375 0.87 -21.00 3.91
C GLU A 375 -0.59 -20.60 4.15
N ASN A 376 -0.93 -19.34 3.87
CA ASN A 376 -2.32 -18.86 3.96
C ASN A 376 -3.23 -19.61 2.97
N ALA A 377 -2.80 -19.79 1.72
CA ALA A 377 -3.54 -20.54 0.72
C ALA A 377 -3.71 -22.02 1.10
N ALA A 378 -2.66 -22.65 1.64
CA ALA A 378 -2.76 -24.02 2.15
C ALA A 378 -3.73 -24.14 3.34
N ARG A 379 -3.65 -23.22 4.31
CA ARG A 379 -4.56 -23.18 5.46
C ARG A 379 -6.02 -23.00 5.03
N LEU A 380 -6.28 -22.16 4.04
CA LEU A 380 -7.63 -21.94 3.48
C LEU A 380 -8.15 -23.16 2.73
N ARG A 381 -7.32 -23.82 1.92
CA ARG A 381 -7.69 -25.10 1.26
C ARG A 381 -8.02 -26.18 2.28
N ASP A 382 -7.17 -26.38 3.28
CA ASP A 382 -7.43 -27.34 4.37
C ASP A 382 -8.71 -27.00 5.15
N GLN A 383 -9.01 -25.71 5.31
CA GLN A 383 -10.25 -25.27 5.95
C GLN A 383 -11.49 -25.61 5.10
N LEU A 384 -11.42 -25.46 3.77
CA LEU A 384 -12.49 -25.83 2.85
C LEU A 384 -12.74 -27.34 2.88
N VAL A 385 -11.69 -28.15 2.74
CA VAL A 385 -11.78 -29.62 2.78
C VAL A 385 -12.37 -30.10 4.11
N ARG A 386 -11.94 -29.52 5.24
CA ARG A 386 -12.54 -29.86 6.54
C ARG A 386 -14.03 -29.47 6.63
N GLN A 387 -14.44 -28.35 6.03
CA GLN A 387 -15.84 -27.96 6.03
C GLN A 387 -16.68 -28.85 5.12
N GLU A 388 -16.16 -29.24 3.97
CA GLU A 388 -16.80 -30.18 3.05
C GLU A 388 -17.02 -31.53 3.74
N GLY A 389 -15.97 -32.11 4.34
CA GLY A 389 -16.12 -33.35 5.10
C GLY A 389 -17.06 -33.24 6.31
N LEU A 390 -17.24 -32.05 6.90
CA LEU A 390 -18.28 -31.85 7.91
C LEU A 390 -19.69 -31.84 7.29
N ARG A 391 -19.87 -31.21 6.12
CA ARG A 391 -21.15 -31.15 5.39
C ARG A 391 -21.59 -32.52 4.88
N ASP A 392 -20.66 -33.33 4.41
CA ASP A 392 -20.94 -34.69 3.94
C ASP A 392 -21.45 -35.60 5.06
N ASN A 393 -21.06 -35.30 6.30
CA ASN A 393 -21.47 -36.03 7.51
C ASN A 393 -22.60 -35.32 8.29
N GLU A 394 -23.19 -34.23 7.76
CA GLU A 394 -24.32 -33.54 8.41
C GLU A 394 -25.57 -34.43 8.40
N THR A 395 -26.23 -34.56 9.55
CA THR A 395 -27.59 -35.12 9.60
C THR A 395 -28.57 -34.17 8.94
N GLU A 396 -29.68 -34.69 8.41
CA GLU A 396 -30.72 -33.87 7.75
C GLU A 396 -31.24 -32.74 8.66
N GLU A 397 -31.43 -33.04 9.95
CA GLU A 397 -31.86 -32.05 10.95
C GLU A 397 -30.81 -30.94 11.17
N SER A 398 -29.52 -31.30 11.24
CA SER A 398 -28.43 -30.34 11.36
C SER A 398 -28.27 -29.49 10.10
N ASN A 399 -28.46 -30.09 8.92
CA ASN A 399 -28.41 -29.39 7.63
C ASN A 399 -29.56 -28.36 7.53
N LEU A 400 -30.79 -28.78 7.85
CA LEU A 400 -31.95 -27.89 7.90
C LEU A 400 -31.74 -26.73 8.88
N SER A 401 -31.27 -27.02 10.09
CA SER A 401 -30.95 -25.99 11.10
C SER A 401 -29.88 -25.01 10.60
N ARG A 402 -28.79 -25.50 9.99
CA ARG A 402 -27.74 -24.65 9.41
C ARG A 402 -28.25 -23.76 8.28
N LEU A 403 -29.08 -24.31 7.39
CA LEU A 403 -29.69 -23.56 6.29
C LEU A 403 -30.68 -22.50 6.78
N GLN A 404 -31.47 -22.81 7.81
CA GLN A 404 -32.35 -21.85 8.48
C GLN A 404 -31.55 -20.73 9.15
N ASP A 405 -30.49 -21.06 9.87
CA ASP A 405 -29.58 -20.07 10.48
C ASP A 405 -28.91 -19.19 9.42
N GLN A 406 -28.48 -19.79 8.31
CA GLN A 406 -27.88 -19.06 7.19
C GLN A 406 -28.91 -18.13 6.54
N SER A 407 -30.14 -18.60 6.31
CA SER A 407 -31.23 -17.79 5.77
C SER A 407 -31.54 -16.61 6.69
N SER A 408 -31.68 -16.87 7.99
CA SER A 408 -31.98 -15.83 8.99
C SER A 408 -30.86 -14.78 9.08
N ARG A 409 -29.59 -15.21 9.04
CA ARG A 409 -28.45 -14.27 9.00
C ARG A 409 -28.44 -13.42 7.73
N GLN A 410 -28.74 -14.04 6.58
CA GLN A 410 -28.83 -13.32 5.32
C GLN A 410 -30.01 -12.34 5.32
N GLU A 411 -31.14 -12.72 5.89
CA GLU A 411 -32.31 -11.85 6.04
C GLU A 411 -31.97 -10.59 6.86
N VAL A 412 -31.32 -10.74 8.01
CA VAL A 412 -30.85 -9.61 8.84
C VAL A 412 -29.87 -8.70 8.09
N VAL A 413 -29.05 -9.25 7.18
CA VAL A 413 -28.18 -8.44 6.32
C VAL A 413 -28.99 -7.74 5.23
N ARG A 414 -29.93 -8.44 4.57
CA ARG A 414 -30.80 -7.93 3.50
C ARG A 414 -31.78 -6.86 3.97
N GLU A 415 -32.22 -6.92 5.22
CA GLU A 415 -33.04 -5.87 5.85
C GLU A 415 -32.29 -4.54 5.93
N LYS A 416 -30.96 -4.58 6.09
CA LYS A 416 -30.08 -3.42 6.12
C LYS A 416 -29.59 -2.99 4.73
N GLU A 417 -29.82 -3.80 3.70
CA GLU A 417 -29.42 -3.49 2.32
C GLU A 417 -30.23 -2.30 1.78
N THR A 418 -29.49 -1.33 1.27
CA THR A 418 -30.02 -0.26 0.42
C THR A 418 -30.54 -0.84 -0.91
N THR A 419 -31.40 -0.09 -1.61
CA THR A 419 -31.94 -0.52 -2.92
C THR A 419 -30.84 -0.80 -3.94
N THR A 420 -29.72 -0.08 -3.88
CA THR A 420 -28.53 -0.30 -4.72
C THR A 420 -27.83 -1.62 -4.40
N GLU A 421 -27.61 -1.92 -3.12
CA GLU A 421 -26.98 -3.17 -2.70
C GLU A 421 -27.86 -4.39 -3.05
N ARG A 422 -29.20 -4.25 -2.99
CA ARG A 422 -30.14 -5.28 -3.47
C ARG A 422 -30.01 -5.55 -4.97
N ILE A 423 -29.83 -4.50 -5.78
CA ILE A 423 -29.64 -4.62 -7.24
C ILE A 423 -28.28 -5.25 -7.55
N GLU A 424 -27.20 -4.81 -6.90
CA GLU A 424 -25.85 -5.37 -7.11
C GLU A 424 -25.76 -6.84 -6.69
N ARG A 425 -26.42 -7.22 -5.59
CA ARG A 425 -26.55 -8.62 -5.18
C ARG A 425 -27.36 -9.43 -6.19
N ALA A 426 -28.52 -8.93 -6.65
CA ALA A 426 -29.33 -9.63 -7.64
C ALA A 426 -28.60 -9.83 -8.98
N ILE A 427 -27.78 -8.86 -9.40
CA ILE A 427 -26.90 -8.99 -10.57
C ILE A 427 -25.83 -10.05 -10.33
N SER A 428 -25.18 -10.03 -9.16
CA SER A 428 -24.15 -11.00 -8.80
C SER A 428 -24.68 -12.43 -8.67
N ASP A 429 -25.87 -12.61 -8.07
CA ASP A 429 -26.56 -13.90 -7.96
C ASP A 429 -26.94 -14.42 -9.35
N ARG A 430 -27.48 -13.56 -10.21
CA ARG A 430 -27.81 -13.89 -11.60
C ARG A 430 -26.58 -14.27 -12.42
N PHE A 431 -25.46 -13.56 -12.23
CA PHE A 431 -24.20 -13.85 -12.90
C PHE A 431 -23.64 -15.21 -12.47
N ARG A 432 -23.63 -15.51 -11.16
CA ARG A 432 -23.24 -16.85 -10.67
C ARG A 432 -24.14 -17.95 -11.22
N GLN A 433 -25.45 -17.70 -11.27
CA GLN A 433 -26.39 -18.67 -11.82
C GLN A 433 -26.15 -18.88 -13.32
N GLN A 434 -25.82 -17.83 -14.08
CA GLN A 434 -25.43 -17.95 -15.49
C GLN A 434 -24.13 -18.72 -15.68
N VAL A 435 -23.10 -18.46 -14.86
CA VAL A 435 -21.82 -19.17 -14.92
C VAL A 435 -22.01 -20.66 -14.59
N ASN A 436 -22.78 -20.98 -13.53
CA ASN A 436 -23.05 -22.37 -13.18
C ASN A 436 -23.83 -23.10 -14.29
N VAL A 437 -24.84 -22.45 -14.88
CA VAL A 437 -25.60 -23.04 -16.01
C VAL A 437 -24.72 -23.19 -17.24
N PHE A 438 -23.79 -22.26 -17.49
CA PHE A 438 -22.84 -22.35 -18.59
C PHE A 438 -21.83 -23.48 -18.39
N ASP A 439 -21.29 -23.63 -17.17
CA ASP A 439 -20.39 -24.73 -16.79
C ASP A 439 -21.10 -26.09 -16.86
N GLU A 440 -22.38 -26.17 -16.45
CA GLU A 440 -23.22 -27.36 -16.59
C GLU A 440 -23.44 -27.72 -18.07
N ILE A 441 -23.80 -26.74 -18.92
CA ILE A 441 -24.01 -26.94 -20.37
C ILE A 441 -22.71 -27.30 -21.10
N GLU A 442 -21.57 -26.70 -20.74
CA GLU A 442 -20.28 -27.03 -21.34
C GLU A 442 -19.79 -28.43 -20.93
N GLN A 443 -20.03 -28.85 -19.68
CA GLN A 443 -19.68 -30.19 -19.22
C GLN A 443 -20.59 -31.24 -19.87
N GLU A 444 -21.90 -31.03 -19.90
CA GLU A 444 -22.85 -31.93 -20.57
C GLU A 444 -22.56 -32.00 -22.09
N GLY A 445 -22.34 -30.86 -22.75
CA GLY A 445 -22.05 -30.79 -24.19
C GLY A 445 -20.70 -31.40 -24.60
N ARG A 446 -19.65 -31.33 -23.77
CA ARG A 446 -18.37 -31.99 -24.07
C ARG A 446 -18.44 -33.50 -23.89
N VAL A 447 -19.14 -33.98 -22.87
CA VAL A 447 -19.29 -35.41 -22.60
C VAL A 447 -20.15 -36.05 -23.69
N GLU A 448 -21.30 -35.46 -24.01
CA GLU A 448 -22.20 -35.98 -25.05
C GLU A 448 -21.57 -35.95 -26.46
N HIS A 449 -20.85 -34.87 -26.83
CA HIS A 449 -20.20 -34.79 -28.15
C HIS A 449 -18.99 -35.73 -28.28
N SER A 450 -18.24 -35.95 -27.20
CA SER A 450 -17.13 -36.91 -27.18
C SER A 450 -17.62 -38.35 -27.33
N ASP A 451 -18.68 -38.71 -26.60
CA ASP A 451 -19.23 -40.06 -26.62
C ASP A 451 -19.94 -40.35 -27.95
N PHE A 452 -20.69 -39.39 -28.49
CA PHE A 452 -21.31 -39.50 -29.82
C PHE A 452 -20.29 -39.67 -30.94
N MET A 453 -19.18 -38.92 -30.91
CA MET A 453 -18.11 -39.05 -31.92
C MET A 453 -17.31 -40.35 -31.72
N ALA A 454 -17.22 -40.91 -30.52
CA ALA A 454 -16.59 -42.20 -30.28
C ALA A 454 -17.43 -43.36 -30.83
N ASP A 455 -18.76 -43.30 -30.66
CA ASP A 455 -19.69 -44.30 -31.19
C ASP A 455 -19.76 -44.25 -32.73
N TYR A 456 -19.77 -43.06 -33.33
CA TYR A 456 -19.72 -42.92 -34.80
C TYR A 456 -18.42 -43.51 -35.38
N ARG A 457 -17.26 -43.23 -34.74
CA ARG A 457 -15.95 -43.81 -35.11
C ARG A 457 -15.88 -45.33 -35.02
N ALA A 458 -16.68 -45.95 -34.15
CA ALA A 458 -16.74 -47.39 -34.02
C ALA A 458 -17.47 -48.07 -35.20
N THR A 459 -18.23 -47.31 -35.98
CA THR A 459 -19.02 -47.79 -37.13
C THR A 459 -18.48 -47.38 -38.51
N GLU A 460 -17.38 -46.61 -38.55
CA GLU A 460 -16.78 -46.12 -39.81
C GLU A 460 -16.21 -47.26 -40.67
N ASN A 461 -16.50 -47.22 -41.97
CA ASN A 461 -15.84 -48.09 -42.95
C ASN A 461 -14.41 -47.59 -43.29
N GLU A 462 -13.58 -48.42 -43.95
CA GLU A 462 -12.18 -48.06 -44.26
C GLU A 462 -12.06 -46.78 -45.13
N GLU A 463 -13.00 -46.57 -46.06
CA GLU A 463 -13.04 -45.37 -46.91
C GLU A 463 -13.41 -44.10 -46.11
N GLU A 464 -14.37 -44.18 -45.19
CA GLU A 464 -14.77 -43.07 -44.31
C GLU A 464 -13.65 -42.71 -43.33
N THR A 465 -12.94 -43.73 -42.83
CA THR A 465 -11.74 -43.57 -42.00
C THR A 465 -10.62 -42.85 -42.76
N ALA A 466 -10.47 -43.13 -44.06
CA ALA A 466 -9.48 -42.47 -44.92
C ALA A 466 -9.85 -41.01 -45.19
N MET A 467 -11.12 -40.73 -45.51
CA MET A 467 -11.65 -39.37 -45.72
C MET A 467 -11.48 -38.48 -44.49
N ARG A 468 -11.80 -38.98 -43.30
CA ARG A 468 -11.58 -38.21 -42.06
C ARG A 468 -10.11 -37.95 -41.79
N ARG A 469 -9.21 -38.91 -42.05
CA ARG A 469 -7.76 -38.69 -41.91
C ARG A 469 -7.26 -37.63 -42.88
N GLU A 470 -7.84 -37.55 -44.07
CA GLU A 470 -7.54 -36.52 -45.05
C GLU A 470 -8.11 -35.15 -44.61
N GLU A 471 -9.33 -35.11 -44.09
CA GLU A 471 -9.93 -33.91 -43.51
C GLU A 471 -9.14 -33.40 -42.30
N ASP A 472 -8.73 -34.28 -41.39
CA ASP A 472 -7.88 -33.95 -40.24
C ASP A 472 -6.53 -33.40 -40.71
N ARG A 473 -5.92 -33.99 -41.75
CA ARG A 473 -4.69 -33.46 -42.37
C ARG A 473 -4.91 -32.06 -42.92
N LEU A 474 -5.95 -31.84 -43.73
CA LEU A 474 -6.29 -30.54 -44.30
C LEU A 474 -6.59 -29.49 -43.22
N ARG A 475 -7.26 -29.87 -42.13
CA ARG A 475 -7.53 -28.98 -40.99
C ARG A 475 -6.26 -28.61 -40.24
N THR A 476 -5.31 -29.55 -40.14
CA THR A 476 -4.01 -29.31 -39.52
C THR A 476 -3.13 -28.42 -40.40
N GLU A 477 -3.16 -28.63 -41.71
CA GLU A 477 -2.49 -27.80 -42.72
C GLU A 477 -3.05 -26.37 -42.72
N LEU A 478 -4.37 -26.20 -42.75
CA LEU A 478 -5.02 -24.88 -42.69
C LEU A 478 -4.66 -24.12 -41.40
N ARG A 479 -4.56 -24.82 -40.27
CA ARG A 479 -4.13 -24.21 -39.00
C ARG A 479 -2.69 -23.70 -39.10
N ARG A 480 -1.82 -24.50 -39.71
CA ARG A 480 -0.41 -24.14 -39.91
C ARG A 480 -0.25 -22.96 -40.87
N GLU A 481 -1.05 -22.91 -41.94
CA GLU A 481 -1.09 -21.76 -42.85
C GLU A 481 -1.56 -20.49 -42.15
N LEU A 482 -2.56 -20.58 -41.26
CA LEU A 482 -3.03 -19.44 -40.47
C LEU A 482 -1.96 -18.95 -39.48
N GLU A 483 -1.21 -19.86 -38.86
CA GLU A 483 -0.08 -19.52 -38.00
C GLU A 483 1.05 -18.84 -38.81
N GLU A 484 1.39 -19.37 -39.98
CA GLU A 484 2.36 -18.75 -40.90
C GLU A 484 1.89 -17.35 -41.37
N GLN A 485 0.59 -17.15 -41.61
CA GLN A 485 0.02 -15.82 -41.93
C GLN A 485 0.16 -14.85 -40.75
N ARG A 486 -0.19 -15.28 -39.53
CA ARG A 486 -0.04 -14.46 -38.31
C ARG A 486 1.42 -14.11 -38.03
N GLU A 487 2.35 -15.01 -38.31
CA GLU A 487 3.78 -14.71 -38.21
C GLU A 487 4.22 -13.65 -39.21
N ARG A 488 3.74 -13.71 -40.46
CA ARG A 488 4.00 -12.67 -41.48
C ARG A 488 3.42 -11.32 -41.06
N GLU A 489 2.18 -11.29 -40.58
CA GLU A 489 1.55 -10.06 -40.07
C GLU A 489 2.32 -9.48 -38.88
N ASN A 490 2.82 -10.33 -37.96
CA ASN A 490 3.67 -9.89 -36.86
C ASN A 490 5.04 -9.39 -37.31
N GLU A 491 5.62 -9.98 -38.36
CA GLU A 491 6.89 -9.54 -38.95
C GLU A 491 6.71 -8.19 -39.67
N GLU A 492 5.59 -7.99 -40.37
CA GLU A 492 5.19 -6.70 -40.97
C GLU A 492 4.92 -5.63 -39.90
N LEU A 493 4.28 -6.00 -38.79
CA LEU A 493 4.09 -5.11 -37.64
C LEU A 493 5.44 -4.69 -37.04
N ARG A 494 6.37 -5.64 -36.85
CA ARG A 494 7.74 -5.33 -36.40
C ARG A 494 8.49 -4.42 -37.38
N ALA A 495 8.28 -4.58 -38.69
CA ALA A 495 8.87 -3.70 -39.70
C ALA A 495 8.26 -2.29 -39.67
N ARG A 496 6.94 -2.18 -39.43
CA ARG A 496 6.23 -0.91 -39.28
C ARG A 496 6.65 -0.17 -38.01
N ASP A 497 6.73 -0.87 -36.88
CA ASP A 497 7.22 -0.32 -35.61
C ASP A 497 8.68 0.17 -35.73
N ALA A 498 9.51 -0.51 -36.52
CA ALA A 498 10.88 -0.07 -36.82
C ALA A 498 10.93 1.24 -37.64
N LEU A 499 9.95 1.46 -38.54
CA LEU A 499 9.79 2.71 -39.29
C LEU A 499 9.26 3.83 -38.39
N ASP A 500 8.28 3.55 -37.54
CA ASP A 500 7.73 4.50 -36.57
C ASP A 500 8.79 4.95 -35.54
N HIS A 501 9.70 4.04 -35.15
CA HIS A 501 10.87 4.39 -34.35
C HIS A 501 11.94 5.19 -35.13
N GLY A 502 11.92 5.17 -36.47
CA GLY A 502 12.69 6.06 -37.34
C GLY A 502 12.04 7.44 -37.52
N GLU A 503 10.71 7.54 -37.39
CA GLU A 503 9.93 8.78 -37.52
C GLU A 503 9.91 9.65 -36.25
N ILE A 504 10.40 9.16 -35.11
CA ILE A 504 10.74 10.01 -33.94
C ILE A 504 12.10 10.70 -34.16
N ASN A 505 12.32 11.27 -35.34
CA ASN A 505 13.22 12.41 -35.47
C ASN A 505 12.32 13.63 -35.67
N PRO A 506 12.34 14.61 -34.76
CA PRO A 506 11.71 15.89 -35.07
C PRO A 506 12.30 16.37 -36.40
N ILE A 507 11.48 16.94 -37.28
CA ILE A 507 11.92 17.56 -38.53
C ILE A 507 13.05 18.54 -38.17
N GLU A 508 14.31 18.11 -38.32
CA GLU A 508 15.48 18.96 -38.17
C GLU A 508 15.44 19.88 -39.39
N ASN A 509 15.39 21.20 -39.20
CA ASN A 509 15.58 22.12 -40.33
C ASN A 509 16.99 21.90 -40.89
N GLU A 510 17.24 22.21 -42.16
CA GLU A 510 18.59 22.08 -42.76
C GLU A 510 19.68 22.77 -41.91
N GLU A 511 19.33 23.86 -41.21
CA GLU A 511 20.19 24.57 -40.27
C GLU A 511 20.45 23.79 -38.98
N ASP A 512 19.45 23.09 -38.45
CA ASP A 512 19.56 22.25 -37.24
C ASP A 512 20.36 20.97 -37.54
N GLU A 513 20.13 20.37 -38.71
CA GLU A 513 20.89 19.22 -39.21
C GLU A 513 22.36 19.61 -39.45
N ALA A 514 22.61 20.77 -40.08
CA ALA A 514 23.95 21.31 -40.28
C ALA A 514 24.66 21.63 -38.96
N LEU A 515 23.96 22.20 -37.97
CA LEU A 515 24.50 22.49 -36.65
C LEU A 515 24.84 21.20 -35.89
N ARG A 516 24.00 20.17 -36.00
CA ARG A 516 24.23 18.86 -35.40
C ARG A 516 25.44 18.16 -36.03
N LEU A 517 25.56 18.20 -37.35
CA LEU A 517 26.72 17.69 -38.09
C LEU A 517 28.01 18.45 -37.75
N GLN A 518 27.94 19.77 -37.59
CA GLN A 518 29.08 20.56 -37.10
C GLN A 518 29.48 20.18 -35.67
N LEU A 519 28.51 20.01 -34.76
CA LEU A 519 28.79 19.59 -33.38
C LEU A 519 29.34 18.16 -33.31
N MET A 520 28.85 17.23 -34.13
CA MET A 520 29.41 15.88 -34.23
C MET A 520 30.84 15.91 -34.79
N THR A 521 31.07 16.61 -35.90
CA THR A 521 32.42 16.72 -36.50
C THR A 521 33.41 17.44 -35.59
N GLU A 522 32.99 18.44 -34.81
CA GLU A 522 33.82 19.05 -33.77
C GLU A 522 34.12 18.08 -32.63
N ARG A 523 33.16 17.25 -32.22
CA ARG A 523 33.33 16.25 -31.16
C ARG A 523 34.25 15.11 -31.59
N ASP A 524 34.16 14.70 -32.85
CA ASP A 524 35.04 13.70 -33.48
C ASP A 524 36.45 14.26 -33.70
N ARG A 525 36.57 15.52 -34.12
CA ARG A 525 37.87 16.23 -34.19
C ARG A 525 38.51 16.40 -32.82
N ARG A 526 37.70 16.60 -31.77
CA ARG A 526 38.16 16.69 -30.37
C ARG A 526 38.37 15.32 -29.71
N GLY A 527 38.13 14.21 -30.42
CA GLY A 527 38.11 12.85 -29.87
C GLY A 527 39.23 12.62 -28.85
N ASN A 528 38.89 12.02 -27.69
CA ASN A 528 39.90 11.64 -26.71
C ASN A 528 40.87 10.65 -27.39
N PRO A 529 42.11 11.05 -27.72
CA PRO A 529 42.95 10.29 -28.65
C PRO A 529 43.27 8.87 -28.16
N ARG A 530 43.09 8.63 -26.86
CA ARG A 530 43.42 7.37 -26.20
C ARG A 530 42.42 6.25 -26.44
N THR A 531 41.13 6.53 -26.57
CA THR A 531 40.09 5.48 -26.54
C THR A 531 39.49 5.16 -27.90
N HIS A 532 39.44 6.14 -28.83
CA HIS A 532 38.87 5.96 -30.16
C HIS A 532 39.59 4.85 -30.96
N ARG A 533 40.92 4.86 -30.97
CA ARG A 533 41.73 3.86 -31.66
C ARG A 533 41.62 2.44 -31.08
N GLN A 534 41.15 2.33 -29.83
CA GLN A 534 41.05 1.07 -29.10
C GLN A 534 39.66 0.46 -29.26
N ALA A 535 38.62 1.29 -29.37
CA ALA A 535 37.25 0.89 -29.66
C ALA A 535 37.06 0.46 -31.13
N CYS A 536 37.80 1.06 -32.07
CA CYS A 536 37.75 0.68 -33.50
C CYS A 536 38.61 -0.54 -33.87
N LYS A 537 39.10 -1.33 -32.89
CA LYS A 537 39.75 -2.60 -33.22
C LYS A 537 38.67 -3.63 -33.57
N GLU A 538 38.52 -3.93 -34.85
CA GLU A 538 37.74 -5.08 -35.31
C GLU A 538 38.28 -6.36 -34.65
N ILE A 539 37.43 -7.07 -33.92
CA ILE A 539 37.71 -8.46 -33.53
C ILE A 539 37.37 -9.29 -34.77
N VAL A 540 38.38 -9.50 -35.62
CA VAL A 540 38.21 -10.07 -36.97
C VAL A 540 37.73 -11.53 -36.97
N ALA A 541 37.80 -12.25 -35.85
CA ALA A 541 37.20 -13.57 -35.65
C ALA A 541 37.19 -13.96 -34.16
N GLU A 542 36.03 -14.31 -33.60
CA GLU A 542 35.90 -14.79 -32.21
C GLU A 542 36.67 -16.11 -31.98
N ASP A 543 36.81 -16.93 -33.03
CA ASP A 543 37.47 -18.25 -33.00
C ASP A 543 39.00 -18.19 -32.77
N ARG A 544 39.62 -17.01 -32.80
CA ARG A 544 41.07 -16.81 -32.63
C ARG A 544 41.47 -16.13 -31.32
N VAL A 545 40.54 -15.96 -30.38
CA VAL A 545 40.88 -15.38 -29.06
C VAL A 545 41.62 -16.43 -28.22
N HIS A 546 42.93 -16.26 -28.06
CA HIS A 546 43.71 -17.11 -27.16
C HIS A 546 43.19 -17.00 -25.72
N LEU A 547 42.89 -18.15 -25.11
CA LEU A 547 42.47 -18.25 -23.72
C LEU A 547 43.53 -17.59 -22.82
N HIS A 548 43.18 -16.46 -22.21
CA HIS A 548 44.09 -15.77 -21.28
C HIS A 548 43.99 -16.40 -19.90
N ASP A 549 44.99 -17.20 -19.54
CA ASP A 549 45.10 -17.76 -18.19
C ASP A 549 46.03 -16.89 -17.31
N CYS A 550 45.49 -16.39 -16.19
CA CYS A 550 46.22 -15.62 -15.18
C CYS A 550 46.91 -16.50 -14.10
N GLY A 551 46.72 -17.82 -14.15
CA GLY A 551 47.22 -18.78 -13.16
C GLY A 551 46.48 -18.70 -11.82
N ASP A 552 47.00 -19.36 -10.78
CA ASP A 552 46.33 -19.45 -9.48
C ASP A 552 46.43 -18.17 -8.63
N LEU A 553 45.36 -17.86 -7.90
CA LEU A 553 45.20 -16.71 -7.00
C LEU A 553 45.96 -16.89 -5.66
N THR A 554 47.30 -16.95 -5.73
CA THR A 554 48.17 -17.38 -4.61
C THR A 554 48.86 -16.24 -3.86
N LYS A 555 48.90 -15.01 -4.38
CA LYS A 555 49.62 -13.90 -3.74
C LYS A 555 48.73 -13.17 -2.74
N ILE A 556 49.18 -13.04 -1.50
CA ILE A 556 48.39 -12.42 -0.41
C ILE A 556 48.92 -11.01 -0.15
N CYS A 557 48.03 -10.03 -0.03
CA CYS A 557 48.38 -8.68 0.38
C CYS A 557 48.72 -8.64 1.87
N SER A 558 49.85 -8.03 2.24
CA SER A 558 50.31 -7.94 3.63
C SER A 558 49.44 -7.09 4.56
N GLU A 559 48.62 -6.19 4.00
CA GLU A 559 47.86 -5.21 4.79
C GLU A 559 46.38 -5.61 5.00
N CYS A 560 45.80 -6.37 4.08
CA CYS A 560 44.36 -6.73 4.13
C CYS A 560 44.07 -8.21 3.81
N ASP A 561 45.10 -9.04 3.68
CA ASP A 561 45.02 -10.48 3.38
C ASP A 561 44.24 -10.85 2.10
N ALA A 562 43.99 -9.87 1.23
CA ALA A 562 43.35 -10.13 -0.06
C ALA A 562 44.26 -10.97 -0.97
N LYS A 563 43.67 -11.96 -1.65
CA LYS A 563 44.36 -12.83 -2.60
C LYS A 563 44.35 -12.21 -4.00
N HIS A 564 45.49 -12.22 -4.68
CA HIS A 564 45.73 -11.64 -6.00
C HIS A 564 46.46 -12.63 -6.92
N PHE A 565 46.34 -12.41 -8.23
CA PHE A 565 47.10 -13.14 -9.23
C PHE A 565 48.54 -12.62 -9.29
N ALA A 566 49.49 -13.49 -9.65
CA ALA A 566 50.90 -13.09 -9.75
C ALA A 566 51.14 -11.95 -10.76
N LYS A 567 50.36 -11.94 -11.85
CA LYS A 567 50.43 -10.91 -12.91
C LYS A 567 49.91 -9.53 -12.46
N GLU A 568 49.08 -9.48 -11.41
CA GLU A 568 48.56 -8.22 -10.85
C GLU A 568 49.51 -7.58 -9.85
N MET A 569 50.59 -8.27 -9.47
CA MET A 569 51.53 -7.80 -8.46
C MET A 569 52.36 -6.63 -9.00
N PRO A 570 52.22 -5.42 -8.42
CA PRO A 570 53.05 -4.29 -8.82
C PRO A 570 54.51 -4.52 -8.42
N LYS A 571 55.46 -3.84 -9.09
CA LYS A 571 56.90 -3.92 -8.78
C LYS A 571 57.21 -3.63 -7.30
N ASP A 572 56.40 -2.78 -6.67
CA ASP A 572 56.52 -2.38 -5.26
C ASP A 572 56.02 -3.44 -4.26
N LYS A 573 55.47 -4.58 -4.72
CA LYS A 573 54.83 -5.64 -3.90
C LYS A 573 53.66 -5.19 -3.00
N LYS A 574 53.25 -3.93 -3.08
CA LYS A 574 52.10 -3.37 -2.35
C LYS A 574 50.93 -3.16 -3.30
N PHE A 575 49.83 -3.85 -3.03
CA PHE A 575 48.62 -3.80 -3.85
C PHE A 575 47.85 -2.49 -3.63
N GLN A 576 47.53 -1.80 -4.72
CA GLN A 576 46.71 -0.59 -4.70
C GLN A 576 45.22 -0.90 -4.77
N GLN A 577 44.84 -1.95 -5.50
CA GLN A 577 43.43 -2.23 -5.81
C GLN A 577 42.61 -2.72 -4.62
N CYS A 578 43.22 -3.36 -3.62
CA CYS A 578 42.49 -3.92 -2.48
C CYS A 578 42.34 -2.94 -1.31
N CYS A 579 43.44 -2.40 -0.79
CA CYS A 579 43.44 -1.52 0.40
C CYS A 579 44.10 -0.16 0.15
N ALA A 580 44.39 0.19 -1.12
CA ALA A 580 45.16 1.38 -1.49
C ALA A 580 46.47 1.52 -0.68
N LYS A 581 47.24 0.42 -0.58
CA LYS A 581 48.45 0.31 0.25
C LYS A 581 48.21 0.53 1.76
N GLY A 582 47.07 0.08 2.29
CA GLY A 582 46.73 0.14 3.72
C GLY A 582 45.97 1.40 4.15
N ASN A 583 45.64 2.29 3.23
CA ASN A 583 44.88 3.52 3.53
C ASN A 583 43.38 3.27 3.77
N VAL A 584 42.86 2.14 3.28
CA VAL A 584 41.44 1.77 3.42
C VAL A 584 41.32 0.57 4.35
N ILE A 585 40.67 0.78 5.50
CA ILE A 585 40.29 -0.30 6.42
C ILE A 585 39.01 -0.96 5.90
N LEU A 586 39.15 -2.16 5.35
CA LEU A 586 38.00 -2.94 4.88
C LEU A 586 37.34 -3.64 6.08
N PRO A 587 36.01 -3.51 6.26
CA PRO A 587 35.31 -4.29 7.27
C PRO A 587 35.41 -5.79 6.93
N PRO A 588 35.46 -6.67 7.95
CA PRO A 588 35.57 -8.11 7.73
C PRO A 588 34.39 -8.62 6.91
N ALA A 589 34.66 -9.58 6.01
CA ALA A 589 33.62 -10.17 5.18
C ALA A 589 32.48 -10.71 6.04
N LYS A 590 31.24 -10.37 5.69
CA LYS A 590 30.06 -10.91 6.37
C LYS A 590 30.06 -12.42 6.19
N THR A 591 29.86 -13.15 7.28
CA THR A 591 29.69 -14.60 7.22
C THR A 591 28.49 -14.93 6.36
N CYS A 592 28.62 -15.93 5.48
CA CYS A 592 27.50 -16.42 4.69
C CYS A 592 26.34 -16.80 5.64
N PRO A 593 25.14 -16.25 5.46
CA PRO A 593 24.02 -16.52 6.35
C PRO A 593 23.60 -18.00 6.24
N GLU A 594 23.16 -18.59 7.35
CA GLU A 594 22.48 -19.89 7.31
C GLU A 594 21.02 -19.71 6.90
N PRO A 595 20.45 -20.59 6.05
CA PRO A 595 20.92 -21.94 5.68
C PRO A 595 21.86 -22.01 4.46
N LEU A 596 22.22 -20.89 3.84
CA LEU A 596 22.97 -20.87 2.57
C LEU A 596 24.40 -21.42 2.72
N ALA A 597 25.05 -21.13 3.84
CA ALA A 597 26.39 -21.65 4.12
C ALA A 597 26.40 -23.18 4.19
N SER A 598 25.44 -23.79 4.89
CA SER A 598 25.29 -25.24 4.96
C SER A 598 24.91 -25.89 3.63
N LEU A 599 24.15 -25.19 2.78
CA LEU A 599 23.80 -25.64 1.42
C LEU A 599 25.02 -25.62 0.47
N LEU A 600 25.85 -24.58 0.53
CA LEU A 600 27.06 -24.46 -0.30
C LEU A 600 28.17 -25.43 0.13
N GLN A 601 28.26 -25.75 1.42
CA GLN A 601 29.28 -26.63 1.99
C GLN A 601 28.90 -28.12 1.98
N ASN A 602 27.79 -28.50 1.34
CA ASN A 602 27.24 -29.86 1.35
C ASN A 602 26.89 -30.43 2.74
N ARG A 603 26.63 -29.56 3.72
CA ARG A 603 26.31 -29.94 5.10
C ARG A 603 24.80 -30.08 5.35
N HIS A 604 23.96 -29.64 4.42
CA HIS A 604 22.51 -29.73 4.49
C HIS A 604 21.97 -30.89 3.62
N PRO A 605 20.89 -31.61 4.00
CA PRO A 605 20.33 -32.71 3.21
C PRO A 605 19.89 -32.29 1.79
N LYS A 606 19.47 -31.02 1.62
CA LYS A 606 19.10 -30.46 0.32
C LYS A 606 20.28 -29.93 -0.52
N SER A 607 21.53 -30.05 -0.05
CA SER A 607 22.69 -29.46 -0.74
C SER A 607 22.91 -30.02 -2.14
N LYS A 608 22.69 -31.32 -2.35
CA LYS A 608 22.82 -31.94 -3.69
C LYS A 608 21.84 -31.33 -4.70
N HIS A 609 20.61 -31.09 -4.27
CA HIS A 609 19.59 -30.45 -5.11
C HIS A 609 19.94 -28.97 -5.35
N PHE A 610 20.34 -28.26 -4.30
CA PHE A 610 20.75 -26.86 -4.38
C PHE A 610 21.93 -26.65 -5.34
N MET A 611 22.98 -27.46 -5.25
CA MET A 611 24.14 -27.38 -6.15
C MET A 611 23.77 -27.73 -7.60
N LYS A 612 22.85 -28.68 -7.81
CA LYS A 612 22.34 -29.01 -9.16
C LYS A 612 21.55 -27.85 -9.78
N GLN A 613 20.80 -27.11 -8.96
CA GLN A 613 19.89 -26.05 -9.39
C GLN A 613 20.42 -24.63 -9.12
N ILE A 614 21.70 -24.48 -8.77
CA ILE A 614 22.27 -23.21 -8.30
C ILE A 614 22.15 -22.09 -9.33
N ARG A 615 22.25 -22.42 -10.63
CA ARG A 615 22.05 -21.45 -11.72
C ARG A 615 20.62 -20.94 -11.76
N ASN A 616 19.63 -21.80 -11.57
CA ASN A 616 18.22 -21.41 -11.58
C ASN A 616 17.88 -20.54 -10.36
N TYR A 617 18.42 -20.86 -9.18
CA TYR A 617 18.29 -19.99 -8.01
C TYR A 617 18.97 -18.62 -8.22
N ASN A 618 20.18 -18.60 -8.80
CA ASN A 618 20.88 -17.36 -9.12
C ASN A 618 20.12 -16.53 -10.17
N SER A 619 19.54 -17.16 -11.19
CA SER A 619 18.71 -16.50 -12.20
C SER A 619 17.41 -15.94 -11.61
N ALA A 620 16.76 -16.69 -10.69
CA ALA A 620 15.60 -16.18 -9.96
C ALA A 620 15.94 -14.96 -9.09
N HIS A 621 17.16 -14.92 -8.52
CA HIS A 621 17.66 -13.74 -7.81
C HIS A 621 18.20 -12.63 -8.73
N ALA A 622 18.48 -12.92 -10.00
CA ALA A 622 18.85 -11.93 -11.01
C ALA A 622 17.63 -11.10 -11.47
N PHE A 623 16.40 -11.61 -11.30
CA PHE A 623 15.15 -10.85 -11.41
C PHE A 623 14.90 -9.92 -10.21
N ALA A 624 15.96 -9.37 -9.62
CA ALA A 624 15.82 -8.35 -8.61
C ALA A 624 15.67 -6.98 -9.30
N SER A 625 14.54 -6.30 -9.08
CA SER A 625 14.40 -4.90 -9.47
C SER A 625 15.46 -4.06 -8.74
N MET A 626 16.09 -3.13 -9.45
CA MET A 626 17.10 -2.25 -8.85
C MET A 626 16.39 -1.12 -8.10
N GLY A 627 16.51 -1.12 -6.77
CA GLY A 627 16.14 0.00 -5.92
C GLY A 627 17.32 0.96 -5.78
N ALA A 628 17.19 2.15 -6.34
CA ALA A 628 18.21 3.20 -6.28
C ALA A 628 17.58 4.56 -5.96
N ASN A 629 18.29 5.40 -5.20
CA ASN A 629 17.89 6.80 -5.07
C ASN A 629 18.31 7.54 -6.34
N PHE A 630 17.35 7.73 -7.24
CA PHE A 630 17.54 8.48 -8.47
C PHE A 630 17.61 9.97 -8.16
N SER A 631 18.71 10.61 -8.57
CA SER A 631 18.80 12.07 -8.59
C SER A 631 18.87 12.53 -10.05
N PRO A 632 18.05 13.48 -10.49
CA PRO A 632 18.28 14.10 -11.78
C PRO A 632 19.61 14.86 -11.75
N PRO A 633 20.48 14.74 -12.76
CA PRO A 633 21.67 15.57 -12.85
C PRO A 633 21.24 17.04 -13.00
N PRO A 634 21.96 18.00 -12.40
CA PRO A 634 21.68 19.42 -12.60
C PRO A 634 22.09 19.81 -14.04
N GLY A 635 21.11 20.05 -14.92
CA GLY A 635 21.33 20.54 -16.28
C GLY A 635 20.29 20.03 -17.28
N ARG A 636 20.25 20.64 -18.48
CA ARG A 636 19.51 20.11 -19.63
C ARG A 636 20.50 19.37 -20.53
N GLY A 637 20.45 18.05 -20.53
CA GLY A 637 21.24 17.16 -21.38
C GLY A 637 20.51 15.84 -21.57
N PRO A 638 20.96 14.96 -22.49
CA PRO A 638 20.32 13.68 -22.77
C PRO A 638 20.16 12.84 -21.49
N THR A 639 19.12 12.00 -21.45
CA THR A 639 18.60 11.34 -20.25
C THR A 639 19.68 10.48 -19.56
N CYS A 640 20.40 11.07 -18.61
CA CYS A 640 21.39 10.36 -17.81
C CYS A 640 20.78 10.02 -16.45
N VAL A 641 20.67 8.73 -16.13
CA VAL A 641 20.25 8.27 -14.80
C VAL A 641 21.44 8.38 -13.84
N ARG A 642 21.34 9.22 -12.80
CA ARG A 642 22.39 9.37 -11.77
C ARG A 642 21.95 8.74 -10.45
N ILE A 643 22.53 7.60 -10.12
CA ILE A 643 22.28 6.86 -8.89
C ILE A 643 23.19 7.39 -7.78
N HIS A 644 22.62 7.74 -6.62
CA HIS A 644 23.36 8.12 -5.42
C HIS A 644 23.11 7.15 -4.27
N GLY A 645 24.16 6.83 -3.51
CA GLY A 645 24.07 5.91 -2.36
C GLY A 645 24.21 4.42 -2.74
N GLN A 646 23.72 3.56 -1.86
CA GLN A 646 23.80 2.10 -2.02
C GLN A 646 22.71 1.59 -2.95
N ILE A 647 23.08 0.73 -3.91
CA ILE A 647 22.14 0.06 -4.82
C ILE A 647 21.59 -1.18 -4.11
N TYR A 648 20.28 -1.29 -4.01
CA TYR A 648 19.60 -2.46 -3.44
C TYR A 648 19.00 -3.30 -4.55
N HIS A 649 19.17 -4.61 -4.46
CA HIS A 649 18.52 -5.58 -5.33
C HIS A 649 17.24 -6.02 -4.61
N GLN A 650 16.07 -5.65 -5.13
CA GLN A 650 14.77 -6.01 -4.58
C GLN A 650 14.21 -7.21 -5.34
N THR A 651 13.97 -8.33 -4.67
CA THR A 651 13.40 -9.55 -5.29
C THR A 651 11.92 -9.44 -5.68
N THR A 652 11.31 -8.27 -5.54
CA THR A 652 9.92 -7.98 -5.94
C THR A 652 9.89 -7.34 -7.35
N PRO A 653 8.90 -7.67 -8.20
CA PRO A 653 8.66 -6.90 -9.41
C PRO A 653 8.17 -5.51 -8.98
N LEU A 654 8.94 -4.47 -9.36
CA LEU A 654 8.63 -3.04 -9.32
C LEU A 654 7.73 -2.58 -8.15
N GLY A 655 8.36 -2.00 -7.13
CA GLY A 655 7.65 -1.42 -5.98
C GLY A 655 6.63 -0.35 -6.40
N TYR A 656 5.38 -0.58 -6.01
CA TYR A 656 4.33 0.44 -5.89
C TYR A 656 4.61 1.37 -4.70
#